data_AF-A0A924TWW7-F1
#
_entry.id   AF-A0A924TWW7-F1
#
_cell.length_a   1.000
_cell.length_b   1.000
_cell.length_c   1.000
_cell.angle_alpha   90.00
_cell.angle_beta   90.00
_cell.angle_gamma   90.00
#
_symmetry.space_group_name_H-M   'P 1'
#
loop_
_entity.id
_entity.type
_entity.pdbx_description
1 polymer ?
#
loop_
_entity_poly.entity_id
_entity_poly.type
_entity_poly.pdbx_seq_one_letter_code
_entity_poly.pdbx_strand_id
1 'polypeptide(L)'
;MKLRAIAPILFTATTLLSACGGGSDGIVTAPVVPVGSGTSLSGLASKGPLKNAMVTAFAIGADGSVGSTKLAEKETDDTGAYTLDLGTYSGAVQLVVAVIPGRTLSKDEATGQDVSLPADFRLRANTTVPANTGATSAIQSASITPFTELANQIALDSGGLNAANLASASKVVFDLIGVDPVATKPLDATVAPPANASDAEKRYALFNAAVSAMANSAPTTTDATTLACFTAAAADKGKKIKCATDQIAKSVTVTAGAGGGAATLVANHKLVGLGAALVMASTDEAINKTGHTVSADSADAKHLVAIEKDVVAGTIAPIKLVVTTEESSDIIKARQFFSRLRSNAAALASGPLETGLADGVKAFGDSVRGEALAVASDTSKVVHMAVIASDLWSHYKSGATSNVNSPPIFGFPGGCTVYQGDFPTRFGGDAGEALQPYVPTSVDATSAVKASWVGCSVNQGSTPSATNKLAIQYQRTVLFNMAATTAPATVPYLAMARKRYWDAPTGVRTNQNLIATLSGVIGYTLTNQVVTGAKIIGDLPAPVKPNGSLMAARYPVNVDGLLTQLPSGAVKATFASGSLGVVPVGASVASLTLNLSPGGVTEVVLPGADSSAAQVADAKLHIAASIKTAKGELTGMLVADRFTVDRFGNLQPGHAKFTGSIAAAGSSGTVATFFSGALEGTNGALPVVSFEGTLTLPNRPVLTLSLSVSQTAAAATATGTTTASAAYTLTGRYAQDAVTVQISGTNAATGNSLTLADSSGVSVSTAGNGTPINVLVSGRQTARIDQQRGRIVYGDGSFESLN
;
A
#
# COMPACT_ATOMS: atom_id res chain seq x y z
N MET A 1 1.83 3.39 -25.97
CA MET A 1 1.78 2.82 -24.61
C MET A 1 1.56 1.34 -24.74
N LYS A 2 2.61 0.53 -24.62
CA LYS A 2 2.45 -0.90 -24.42
C LYS A 2 1.93 -1.10 -22.99
N LEU A 3 0.61 -0.98 -22.76
CA LEU A 3 0.00 -1.36 -21.46
C LEU A 3 0.32 -2.82 -21.10
N ARG A 4 0.62 -3.65 -22.12
CA ARG A 4 1.19 -5.00 -21.98
C ARG A 4 2.57 -5.06 -21.31
N ALA A 5 3.30 -3.94 -21.17
CA ALA A 5 4.62 -3.90 -20.51
C ALA A 5 4.52 -3.49 -19.02
N ILE A 6 3.54 -2.66 -18.64
CA ILE A 6 3.41 -2.18 -17.24
C ILE A 6 2.75 -3.24 -16.34
N ALA A 7 1.75 -3.97 -16.86
CA ALA A 7 1.11 -5.06 -16.13
C ALA A 7 2.12 -6.16 -15.68
N PRO A 8 2.95 -6.76 -16.56
CA PRO A 8 3.89 -7.78 -16.11
C PRO A 8 4.98 -7.24 -15.18
N ILE A 9 5.33 -5.94 -15.20
CA ILE A 9 6.35 -5.36 -14.30
C ILE A 9 5.81 -5.20 -12.87
N LEU A 10 4.54 -4.80 -12.68
CA LEU A 10 3.91 -4.82 -11.35
C LEU A 10 3.60 -6.25 -10.87
N PHE A 11 3.22 -7.16 -11.78
CA PHE A 11 2.93 -8.57 -11.45
C PHE A 11 4.18 -9.47 -11.35
N THR A 12 5.36 -9.03 -11.79
CA THR A 12 6.63 -9.76 -11.53
C THR A 12 7.22 -9.45 -10.16
N ALA A 13 6.77 -8.41 -9.46
CA ALA A 13 7.11 -8.22 -8.05
C ALA A 13 6.54 -9.36 -7.16
N THR A 14 5.38 -9.93 -7.54
CA THR A 14 4.75 -11.07 -6.85
C THR A 14 5.40 -12.43 -7.12
N THR A 15 6.31 -12.56 -8.11
CA THR A 15 7.08 -13.80 -8.30
C THR A 15 8.28 -13.93 -7.37
N LEU A 16 8.61 -12.86 -6.62
CA LEU A 16 9.63 -12.92 -5.57
C LEU A 16 9.17 -13.69 -4.31
N LEU A 17 7.85 -13.86 -4.09
CA LEU A 17 7.30 -14.60 -2.94
C LEU A 17 6.61 -15.93 -3.28
N SER A 18 6.23 -16.20 -4.54
CA SER A 18 5.40 -17.37 -4.89
C SER A 18 6.16 -18.67 -5.22
N ALA A 19 7.47 -18.76 -4.97
CA ALA A 19 8.24 -20.00 -5.19
C ALA A 19 8.23 -20.98 -3.98
N CYS A 20 7.45 -20.71 -2.94
CA CYS A 20 7.32 -21.59 -1.76
C CYS A 20 5.85 -21.96 -1.53
N GLY A 21 5.26 -22.76 -2.42
CA GLY A 21 3.88 -23.22 -2.29
C GLY A 21 3.77 -24.72 -2.57
N GLY A 22 3.58 -25.52 -1.52
CA GLY A 22 3.34 -26.96 -1.62
C GLY A 22 2.36 -27.45 -0.56
N GLY A 23 1.15 -27.78 -1.02
CA GLY A 23 0.16 -28.73 -0.47
C GLY A 23 -0.16 -28.69 1.03
N SER A 24 -1.39 -28.31 1.37
CA SER A 24 -1.95 -28.42 2.73
C SER A 24 -3.10 -29.42 2.76
N ASP A 25 -3.03 -30.40 3.66
CA ASP A 25 -4.14 -31.28 4.05
C ASP A 25 -4.85 -30.71 5.29
N GLY A 26 -6.17 -30.81 5.29
CA GLY A 26 -7.08 -30.05 6.15
C GLY A 26 -7.07 -30.47 7.63
N ILE A 27 -6.89 -29.48 8.50
CA ILE A 27 -7.27 -29.55 9.92
C ILE A 27 -8.48 -28.63 10.11
N VAL A 28 -9.58 -29.21 10.60
CA VAL A 28 -10.85 -28.54 10.85
C VAL A 28 -10.76 -27.78 12.18
N THR A 29 -10.67 -26.45 12.13
CA THR A 29 -10.88 -25.59 13.31
C THR A 29 -12.22 -24.85 13.20
N ALA A 30 -12.90 -24.74 14.33
CA ALA A 30 -14.25 -24.20 14.51
C ALA A 30 -14.47 -22.80 13.87
N PRO A 31 -15.70 -22.49 13.41
CA PRO A 31 -15.96 -21.33 12.56
C PRO A 31 -15.76 -20.02 13.33
N VAL A 32 -14.74 -19.25 12.93
CA VAL A 32 -14.70 -17.82 13.17
C VAL A 32 -15.70 -17.18 12.22
N VAL A 33 -16.75 -16.55 12.76
CA VAL A 33 -17.73 -15.81 11.97
C VAL A 33 -16.98 -14.70 11.22
N PRO A 34 -16.93 -14.73 9.88
CA PRO A 34 -16.29 -13.67 9.11
C PRO A 34 -17.01 -12.34 9.39
N VAL A 35 -16.28 -11.29 9.72
CA VAL A 35 -16.82 -9.92 9.66
C VAL A 35 -17.17 -9.69 8.19
N GLY A 36 -18.46 -9.67 7.88
CA GLY A 36 -18.95 -9.57 6.52
C GLY A 36 -18.41 -8.32 5.82
N SER A 37 -18.05 -8.46 4.55
CA SER A 37 -17.69 -7.35 3.67
C SER A 37 -18.92 -6.45 3.45
N GLY A 38 -19.04 -5.39 4.25
CA GLY A 38 -20.11 -4.38 4.14
C GLY A 38 -19.71 -3.22 3.22
N THR A 39 -20.63 -2.77 2.39
CA THR A 39 -20.55 -1.55 1.59
C THR A 39 -21.10 -0.40 2.40
N SER A 40 -20.30 0.64 2.64
CA SER A 40 -20.74 1.82 3.38
C SER A 40 -20.91 3.03 2.46
N LEU A 41 -21.99 3.78 2.63
CA LEU A 41 -22.27 5.01 1.90
C LEU A 41 -22.24 6.18 2.89
N SER A 42 -21.34 7.14 2.67
CA SER A 42 -21.19 8.32 3.53
C SER A 42 -21.54 9.61 2.77
N GLY A 43 -21.77 10.69 3.51
CA GLY A 43 -22.18 11.93 2.88
C GLY A 43 -22.40 13.07 3.85
N LEU A 44 -22.83 14.20 3.29
CA LEU A 44 -23.31 15.37 4.02
C LEU A 44 -24.73 15.68 3.58
N ALA A 45 -25.64 15.84 4.54
CA ALA A 45 -26.95 16.44 4.30
C ALA A 45 -26.87 17.94 4.64
N SER A 46 -26.97 18.79 3.62
CA SER A 46 -26.72 20.23 3.77
C SER A 46 -27.65 21.11 2.92
N LYS A 47 -28.40 21.96 3.63
CA LYS A 47 -29.01 23.24 3.21
C LYS A 47 -28.23 24.42 3.83
N GLY A 48 -27.05 24.12 4.38
CA GLY A 48 -26.67 24.38 5.77
C GLY A 48 -26.70 23.06 6.55
N PRO A 49 -25.70 22.73 7.39
CA PRO A 49 -25.63 21.46 8.10
C PRO A 49 -26.98 21.05 8.72
N LEU A 50 -27.54 19.93 8.26
CA LEU A 50 -28.77 19.36 8.81
C LEU A 50 -28.40 18.48 10.00
N LYS A 51 -28.58 18.99 11.21
CA LYS A 51 -28.23 18.32 12.46
C LYS A 51 -29.34 17.37 12.88
N ASN A 52 -29.00 16.14 13.27
CA ASN A 52 -29.95 15.15 13.77
C ASN A 52 -31.13 14.89 12.82
N ALA A 53 -30.86 14.87 11.50
CA ALA A 53 -31.83 14.53 10.47
C ALA A 53 -31.73 13.04 10.15
N MET A 54 -32.87 12.37 9.90
CA MET A 54 -32.86 10.95 9.53
C MET A 54 -32.53 10.81 8.05
N VAL A 55 -31.47 10.08 7.71
CA VAL A 55 -31.12 9.70 6.33
C VAL A 55 -31.50 8.25 6.12
N THR A 56 -32.32 7.95 5.11
CA THR A 56 -32.73 6.60 4.74
C THR A 56 -32.34 6.29 3.30
N ALA A 57 -31.75 5.12 3.06
CA ALA A 57 -31.43 4.60 1.74
C ALA A 57 -32.50 3.63 1.23
N PHE A 58 -32.91 3.78 -0.03
CA PHE A 58 -33.83 2.90 -0.73
C PHE A 58 -33.20 2.42 -2.04
N ALA A 59 -33.45 1.16 -2.41
CA ALA A 59 -33.03 0.63 -3.71
C ALA A 59 -33.80 1.31 -4.86
N ILE A 60 -33.15 1.51 -6.00
CA ILE A 60 -33.81 1.93 -7.24
C ILE A 60 -33.86 0.73 -8.19
N GLY A 61 -35.06 0.36 -8.63
CA GLY A 61 -35.29 -0.71 -9.58
C GLY A 61 -34.75 -0.40 -10.97
N ALA A 62 -34.60 -1.44 -11.80
CA ALA A 62 -34.13 -1.28 -13.19
C ALA A 62 -35.09 -0.44 -14.06
N ASP A 63 -36.37 -0.37 -13.67
CA ASP A 63 -37.40 0.48 -14.26
C ASP A 63 -37.33 1.94 -13.78
N GLY A 64 -36.39 2.27 -12.89
CA GLY A 64 -36.26 3.60 -12.29
C GLY A 64 -37.25 3.89 -11.15
N SER A 65 -37.99 2.89 -10.68
CA SER A 65 -38.87 3.02 -9.51
C SER A 65 -38.09 2.93 -8.20
N VAL A 66 -38.53 3.63 -7.16
CA VAL A 66 -37.95 3.52 -5.82
C VAL A 66 -38.58 2.34 -5.09
N GLY A 67 -37.77 1.43 -4.59
CA GLY A 67 -38.21 0.29 -3.80
C GLY A 67 -38.84 0.72 -2.47
N SER A 68 -39.82 -0.03 -2.00
CA SER A 68 -40.51 0.24 -0.72
C SER A 68 -39.72 -0.20 0.52
N THR A 69 -38.68 -1.01 0.34
CA THR A 69 -37.86 -1.55 1.43
C THR A 69 -36.65 -0.66 1.66
N LYS A 70 -36.48 -0.17 2.91
CA LYS A 70 -35.27 0.54 3.31
C LYS A 70 -34.07 -0.40 3.33
N LEU A 71 -32.94 0.07 2.82
CA LEU A 71 -31.65 -0.63 2.86
C LEU A 71 -30.94 -0.36 4.19
N ALA A 72 -30.89 0.92 4.58
CA ALA A 72 -30.24 1.39 5.80
C ALA A 72 -30.81 2.76 6.22
N GLU A 73 -30.63 3.12 7.50
CA GLU A 73 -30.96 4.46 7.99
C GLU A 73 -29.99 4.90 9.10
N LYS A 74 -29.72 6.21 9.19
CA LYS A 74 -28.88 6.79 10.23
C LYS A 74 -29.20 8.27 10.41
N GLU A 75 -29.07 8.78 11.64
CA GLU A 75 -29.13 10.20 11.92
C GLU A 75 -27.83 10.91 11.54
N THR A 76 -27.93 12.13 11.01
CA THR A 76 -26.78 12.99 10.77
C THR A 76 -26.22 13.57 12.07
N ASP A 77 -24.92 13.84 12.09
CA ASP A 77 -24.26 14.54 13.18
C ASP A 77 -24.45 16.07 13.12
N ASP A 78 -23.81 16.81 14.03
CA ASP A 78 -23.89 18.28 14.11
C ASP A 78 -23.28 19.01 12.90
N THR A 79 -22.50 18.31 12.08
CA THR A 79 -21.95 18.80 10.81
C THR A 79 -22.82 18.41 9.61
N GLY A 80 -23.89 17.65 9.83
CA GLY A 80 -24.74 17.09 8.79
C GLY A 80 -24.17 15.82 8.16
N ALA A 81 -23.07 15.27 8.69
CA ALA A 81 -22.44 14.08 8.13
C ALA A 81 -23.16 12.81 8.55
N TYR A 82 -23.17 11.81 7.67
CA TYR A 82 -23.75 10.49 7.93
C TYR A 82 -22.92 9.39 7.27
N THR A 83 -23.05 8.18 7.81
CA THR A 83 -22.53 6.94 7.22
C THR A 83 -23.58 5.85 7.37
N LEU A 84 -23.98 5.25 6.25
CA LEU A 84 -24.91 4.13 6.15
C LEU A 84 -24.15 2.86 5.81
N ASP A 85 -24.47 1.75 6.48
CA ASP A 85 -24.01 0.43 6.09
C ASP A 85 -25.08 -0.24 5.23
N LEU A 86 -24.76 -0.48 3.95
CA LEU A 86 -25.65 -1.08 2.97
C LEU A 86 -25.42 -2.61 2.84
N GLY A 87 -24.57 -3.20 3.69
CA GLY A 87 -24.24 -4.62 3.63
C GLY A 87 -23.65 -5.00 2.27
N THR A 88 -24.17 -6.04 1.63
CA THR A 88 -23.69 -6.48 0.31
C THR A 88 -24.40 -5.81 -0.87
N TYR A 89 -25.25 -4.80 -0.62
CA TYR A 89 -26.03 -4.18 -1.69
C TYR A 89 -25.12 -3.46 -2.69
N SER A 90 -25.44 -3.62 -3.97
CA SER A 90 -24.84 -2.91 -5.10
C SER A 90 -25.91 -2.58 -6.12
N GLY A 91 -25.89 -1.36 -6.64
CA GLY A 91 -26.90 -0.83 -7.55
C GLY A 91 -27.21 0.63 -7.26
N ALA A 92 -28.19 1.17 -7.97
CA ALA A 92 -28.67 2.53 -7.75
C ALA A 92 -29.43 2.63 -6.41
N VAL A 93 -29.23 3.74 -5.71
CA VAL A 93 -29.79 4.04 -4.39
C VAL A 93 -30.34 5.46 -4.39
N GLN A 94 -31.55 5.62 -3.85
CA GLN A 94 -32.09 6.93 -3.46
C GLN A 94 -31.87 7.13 -1.96
N LEU A 95 -31.31 8.28 -1.62
CA LEU A 95 -31.19 8.76 -0.26
C LEU A 95 -32.31 9.77 0.00
N VAL A 96 -32.93 9.66 1.17
CA VAL A 96 -34.00 10.55 1.61
C VAL A 96 -33.66 11.09 2.98
N VAL A 97 -33.60 12.40 3.12
CA VAL A 97 -33.56 13.09 4.41
C VAL A 97 -34.99 13.37 4.87
N ALA A 98 -35.28 13.00 6.11
CA ALA A 98 -36.54 13.33 6.80
C ALA A 98 -36.27 14.03 8.14
N VAL A 99 -37.15 14.98 8.47
CA VAL A 99 -37.13 15.68 9.76
C VAL A 99 -37.60 14.76 10.88
N ILE A 100 -36.85 14.75 11.98
CA ILE A 100 -37.26 14.22 13.27
C ILE A 100 -37.85 15.39 14.08
N PRO A 101 -39.18 15.42 14.31
CA PRO A 101 -39.84 16.55 14.96
C PRO A 101 -39.20 16.90 16.30
N GLY A 102 -38.92 18.19 16.50
CA GLY A 102 -38.30 18.72 17.73
C GLY A 102 -36.80 18.43 17.89
N ARG A 103 -36.16 17.71 16.97
CA ARG A 103 -34.72 17.36 17.04
C ARG A 103 -33.93 17.86 15.84
N THR A 104 -34.49 17.77 14.64
CA THR A 104 -33.77 18.20 13.44
C THR A 104 -33.68 19.71 13.36
N LEU A 105 -32.46 20.22 13.23
CA LEU A 105 -32.14 21.63 13.04
C LEU A 105 -31.38 21.80 11.73
N SER A 106 -31.64 22.88 11.01
CA SER A 106 -30.82 23.33 9.89
C SER A 106 -30.13 24.61 10.30
N LYS A 107 -28.82 24.71 10.08
CA LYS A 107 -28.15 26.00 10.14
C LYS A 107 -28.66 26.86 8.99
N ASP A 108 -29.34 27.96 9.30
CA ASP A 108 -29.71 28.97 8.31
C ASP A 108 -28.46 29.77 7.95
N GLU A 109 -27.81 29.39 6.85
CA GLU A 109 -26.57 30.02 6.38
C GLU A 109 -26.74 31.53 6.11
N ALA A 110 -27.95 32.05 5.96
CA ALA A 110 -28.19 33.47 5.82
C ALA A 110 -28.26 34.26 7.14
N THR A 111 -28.36 33.58 8.28
CA THR A 111 -28.33 34.23 9.61
C THR A 111 -27.30 33.63 10.57
N GLY A 112 -26.70 32.50 10.20
CA GLY A 112 -25.81 31.70 11.05
C GLY A 112 -26.51 30.96 12.19
N GLN A 113 -27.85 31.04 12.29
CA GLN A 113 -28.63 30.48 13.41
C GLN A 113 -29.20 29.10 13.06
N ASP A 114 -29.33 28.24 14.07
CA ASP A 114 -30.06 26.98 13.91
C ASP A 114 -31.58 27.24 13.87
N VAL A 115 -32.25 26.64 12.89
CA VAL A 115 -33.69 26.77 12.66
C VAL A 115 -34.32 25.38 12.61
N SER A 116 -35.43 25.19 13.33
CA SER A 116 -36.21 23.96 13.24
C SER A 116 -36.96 23.89 11.91
N LEU A 117 -36.89 22.74 11.24
CA LEU A 117 -37.58 22.51 9.98
C LEU A 117 -38.95 21.86 10.22
N PRO A 118 -39.95 22.12 9.36
CA PRO A 118 -41.26 21.49 9.47
C PRO A 118 -41.16 19.99 9.16
N ALA A 119 -42.06 19.18 9.75
CA ALA A 119 -42.02 17.72 9.67
C ALA A 119 -42.13 17.15 8.24
N ASP A 120 -42.69 17.91 7.31
CA ASP A 120 -42.84 17.55 5.90
C ASP A 120 -41.65 17.98 5.02
N PHE A 121 -40.60 18.58 5.59
CA PHE A 121 -39.37 18.90 4.85
C PHE A 121 -38.64 17.62 4.45
N ARG A 122 -38.25 17.54 3.17
CA ARG A 122 -37.49 16.41 2.61
C ARG A 122 -36.46 16.91 1.60
N LEU A 123 -35.33 16.22 1.54
CA LEU A 123 -34.35 16.33 0.46
C LEU A 123 -33.97 14.93 -0.01
N ARG A 124 -33.70 14.78 -1.29
CA ARG A 124 -33.32 13.51 -1.90
C ARG A 124 -32.05 13.65 -2.71
N ALA A 125 -31.29 12.56 -2.79
CA ALA A 125 -30.14 12.42 -3.67
C ALA A 125 -30.12 11.00 -4.24
N ASN A 126 -29.57 10.84 -5.45
CA ASN A 126 -29.45 9.54 -6.09
C ASN A 126 -27.99 9.26 -6.40
N THR A 127 -27.55 8.02 -6.17
CA THR A 127 -26.18 7.58 -6.46
C THR A 127 -26.16 6.09 -6.83
N THR A 128 -25.03 5.61 -7.36
CA THR A 128 -24.86 4.21 -7.74
C THR A 128 -23.73 3.58 -6.94
N VAL A 129 -24.09 2.57 -6.15
CA VAL A 129 -23.18 1.81 -5.30
C VAL A 129 -22.57 0.64 -6.09
N PRO A 130 -21.24 0.59 -6.30
CA PRO A 130 -20.58 -0.49 -7.02
C PRO A 130 -20.62 -1.78 -6.20
N ALA A 131 -20.47 -2.92 -6.88
CA ALA A 131 -20.33 -4.20 -6.21
C ALA A 131 -19.12 -4.19 -5.28
N ASN A 132 -19.33 -4.61 -4.03
CA ASN A 132 -18.24 -4.79 -3.07
C ASN A 132 -17.35 -5.95 -3.54
N THR A 133 -16.12 -5.64 -3.92
CA THR A 133 -15.13 -6.63 -4.36
C THR A 133 -14.31 -7.19 -3.20
N GLY A 134 -14.70 -6.94 -1.95
CA GLY A 134 -14.31 -7.74 -0.78
C GLY A 134 -13.02 -7.33 -0.05
N ALA A 135 -12.42 -6.19 -0.35
CA ALA A 135 -11.13 -5.80 0.25
C ALA A 135 -11.18 -4.57 1.19
N THR A 136 -12.12 -3.65 1.00
CA THR A 136 -12.36 -2.50 1.89
C THR A 136 -13.77 -1.97 1.66
N SER A 137 -14.46 -1.51 2.70
CA SER A 137 -15.75 -0.82 2.54
C SER A 137 -15.54 0.36 1.59
N ALA A 138 -16.06 0.24 0.36
CA ALA A 138 -15.99 1.30 -0.62
C ALA A 138 -16.86 2.46 -0.11
N ILE A 139 -16.24 3.43 0.57
CA ILE A 139 -16.93 4.63 1.02
C ILE A 139 -17.24 5.46 -0.23
N GLN A 140 -18.47 5.34 -0.69
CA GLN A 140 -19.02 6.31 -1.62
C GLN A 140 -19.41 7.57 -0.87
N SER A 141 -19.19 8.72 -1.50
CA SER A 141 -19.67 10.01 -1.03
C SER A 141 -20.91 10.38 -1.84
N ALA A 142 -22.02 10.67 -1.17
CA ALA A 142 -23.21 11.24 -1.78
C ALA A 142 -23.70 12.39 -0.90
N SER A 143 -23.94 13.57 -1.47
CA SER A 143 -24.40 14.72 -0.69
C SER A 143 -25.89 14.96 -0.91
N ILE A 144 -26.63 15.28 0.14
CA ILE A 144 -28.07 15.53 0.09
C ILE A 144 -28.30 17.03 0.29
N THR A 145 -28.67 17.72 -0.78
CA THR A 145 -28.76 19.19 -0.85
C THR A 145 -30.00 19.59 -1.66
N PRO A 146 -30.40 20.88 -1.65
CA PRO A 146 -31.47 21.37 -2.53
C PRO A 146 -31.23 21.10 -4.01
N PHE A 147 -29.97 21.03 -4.43
CA PHE A 147 -29.60 20.84 -5.83
C PHE A 147 -29.56 19.36 -6.23
N THR A 148 -29.23 18.44 -5.31
CA THR A 148 -29.46 17.01 -5.56
C THR A 148 -30.94 16.66 -5.51
N GLU A 149 -31.75 17.40 -4.74
CA GLU A 149 -33.21 17.31 -4.77
C GLU A 149 -33.79 17.80 -6.11
N LEU A 150 -33.29 18.92 -6.66
CA LEU A 150 -33.63 19.36 -8.02
C LEU A 150 -33.26 18.29 -9.07
N ALA A 151 -32.06 17.72 -9.00
CA ALA A 151 -31.67 16.63 -9.91
C ALA A 151 -32.59 15.41 -9.76
N ASN A 152 -32.99 15.06 -8.54
CA ASN A 152 -33.95 13.99 -8.30
C ASN A 152 -35.32 14.29 -8.95
N GLN A 153 -35.84 15.51 -8.78
CA GLN A 153 -37.14 15.90 -9.33
C GLN A 153 -37.13 15.92 -10.86
N ILE A 154 -36.07 16.45 -11.49
CA ILE A 154 -35.90 16.42 -12.94
C ILE A 154 -35.90 14.97 -13.46
N ALA A 155 -35.19 14.05 -12.80
CA ALA A 155 -35.13 12.66 -13.22
C ALA A 155 -36.51 11.96 -13.11
N LEU A 156 -37.26 12.21 -12.04
CA LEU A 156 -38.63 11.70 -11.88
C LEU A 156 -39.54 12.20 -13.01
N ASP A 157 -39.52 13.51 -13.27
CA ASP A 157 -40.36 14.13 -14.30
C ASP A 157 -39.92 13.74 -15.73
N SER A 158 -38.69 13.23 -15.88
CA SER A 158 -38.15 12.66 -17.14
C SER A 158 -38.49 11.17 -17.34
N GLY A 159 -39.36 10.59 -16.52
CA GLY A 159 -39.82 9.20 -16.66
C GLY A 159 -39.13 8.20 -15.74
N GLY A 160 -38.59 8.64 -14.60
CA GLY A 160 -38.09 7.77 -13.52
C GLY A 160 -36.58 7.84 -13.28
N LEU A 161 -36.12 7.23 -12.19
CA LEU A 161 -34.74 7.33 -11.69
C LEU A 161 -33.75 6.35 -12.35
N ASN A 162 -33.88 6.12 -13.65
CA ASN A 162 -32.91 5.31 -14.37
C ASN A 162 -31.58 6.08 -14.58
N ALA A 163 -30.50 5.35 -14.90
CA ALA A 163 -29.16 5.93 -14.99
C ALA A 163 -29.05 7.07 -16.02
N ALA A 164 -29.77 6.99 -17.14
CA ALA A 164 -29.76 8.03 -18.16
C ALA A 164 -30.40 9.32 -17.64
N ASN A 165 -31.56 9.21 -17.02
CA ASN A 165 -32.28 10.34 -16.44
C ASN A 165 -31.51 11.00 -15.29
N LEU A 166 -30.85 10.21 -14.43
CA LEU A 166 -30.02 10.74 -13.35
C LEU A 166 -28.80 11.52 -13.89
N ALA A 167 -28.15 11.01 -14.93
CA ALA A 167 -27.04 11.70 -15.58
C ALA A 167 -27.50 13.00 -16.26
N SER A 168 -28.60 12.96 -17.00
CA SER A 168 -29.19 14.16 -17.63
C SER A 168 -29.62 15.20 -16.60
N ALA A 169 -30.24 14.79 -15.49
CA ALA A 169 -30.67 15.70 -14.44
C ALA A 169 -29.49 16.38 -13.74
N SER A 170 -28.44 15.63 -13.41
CA SER A 170 -27.22 16.19 -12.80
C SER A 170 -26.55 17.19 -13.73
N LYS A 171 -26.55 16.91 -15.04
CA LYS A 171 -26.05 17.83 -16.07
C LYS A 171 -26.88 19.12 -16.14
N VAL A 172 -28.22 19.02 -16.10
CA VAL A 172 -29.10 20.21 -16.12
C VAL A 172 -28.83 21.10 -14.91
N VAL A 173 -28.61 20.50 -13.74
CA VAL A 173 -28.21 21.26 -12.56
C VAL A 173 -26.82 21.89 -12.75
N PHE A 174 -25.84 21.15 -13.29
CA PHE A 174 -24.53 21.71 -13.59
C PHE A 174 -24.60 22.88 -14.58
N ASP A 175 -25.37 22.77 -15.66
CA ASP A 175 -25.55 23.84 -16.64
C ASP A 175 -26.23 25.08 -16.02
N LEU A 176 -27.05 24.86 -14.98
CA LEU A 176 -27.76 25.91 -14.27
C LEU A 176 -26.85 26.67 -13.30
N ILE A 177 -26.03 25.98 -12.52
CA ILE A 177 -25.28 26.57 -11.39
C ILE A 177 -23.75 26.47 -11.50
N GLY A 178 -23.23 25.82 -12.54
CA GLY A 178 -21.79 25.63 -12.77
C GLY A 178 -21.09 24.66 -11.80
N VAL A 179 -21.84 23.89 -11.02
CA VAL A 179 -21.34 22.94 -10.01
C VAL A 179 -22.06 21.60 -10.16
N ASP A 180 -21.30 20.50 -10.12
CA ASP A 180 -21.86 19.15 -10.17
C ASP A 180 -22.39 18.79 -8.76
N PRO A 181 -23.71 18.66 -8.58
CA PRO A 181 -24.29 18.48 -7.25
C PRO A 181 -24.02 17.09 -6.66
N VAL A 182 -23.62 16.11 -7.49
CA VAL A 182 -23.34 14.73 -7.06
C VAL A 182 -21.86 14.57 -6.74
N ALA A 183 -20.98 15.09 -7.59
CA ALA A 183 -19.54 14.94 -7.43
C ALA A 183 -18.92 15.94 -6.44
N THR A 184 -19.56 17.08 -6.20
CA THR A 184 -19.01 18.14 -5.35
C THR A 184 -19.49 18.00 -3.91
N LYS A 185 -18.57 17.99 -2.95
CA LYS A 185 -18.91 17.99 -1.53
C LYS A 185 -19.36 19.41 -1.10
N PRO A 186 -20.52 19.59 -0.47
CA PRO A 186 -20.92 20.88 0.05
C PRO A 186 -20.05 21.27 1.25
N LEU A 187 -19.79 22.57 1.40
CA LEU A 187 -19.20 23.16 2.59
C LEU A 187 -20.23 24.05 3.28
N ASP A 188 -20.00 24.34 4.56
CA ASP A 188 -20.73 25.38 5.28
C ASP A 188 -20.13 26.74 4.89
N ALA A 189 -20.93 27.61 4.29
CA ALA A 189 -20.45 28.93 3.82
C ALA A 189 -19.94 29.81 4.96
N THR A 190 -20.45 29.61 6.18
CA THR A 190 -20.18 30.42 7.37
C THR A 190 -18.91 30.03 8.14
N VAL A 191 -18.20 29.01 7.67
CA VAL A 191 -16.94 28.52 8.27
C VAL A 191 -15.82 28.59 7.23
N ALA A 192 -14.61 28.93 7.67
CA ALA A 192 -13.46 28.94 6.79
C ALA A 192 -13.23 27.53 6.19
N PRO A 193 -13.08 27.41 4.86
CA PRO A 193 -12.93 26.11 4.23
C PRO A 193 -11.56 25.50 4.55
N PRO A 194 -11.40 24.17 4.44
CA PRO A 194 -10.09 23.53 4.48
C PRO A 194 -9.13 24.15 3.46
N ALA A 195 -7.83 24.17 3.76
CA ALA A 195 -6.82 24.80 2.90
C ALA A 195 -6.77 24.23 1.46
N ASN A 196 -7.23 22.99 1.28
CA ASN A 196 -7.29 22.29 0.00
C ASN A 196 -8.69 22.27 -0.66
N ALA A 197 -9.65 23.04 -0.13
CA ALA A 197 -10.98 23.13 -0.73
C ALA A 197 -10.92 23.73 -2.13
N SER A 198 -11.51 23.03 -3.09
CA SER A 198 -11.63 23.44 -4.48
C SER A 198 -12.58 24.62 -4.66
N ASP A 199 -12.41 25.37 -5.76
CA ASP A 199 -13.33 26.47 -6.09
C ASP A 199 -14.76 25.98 -6.34
N ALA A 200 -14.93 24.73 -6.80
CA ALA A 200 -16.26 24.13 -6.95
C ALA A 200 -16.94 23.93 -5.60
N GLU A 201 -16.23 23.43 -4.58
CA GLU A 201 -16.76 23.27 -3.22
C GLU A 201 -17.12 24.62 -2.58
N LYS A 202 -16.28 25.64 -2.79
CA LYS A 202 -16.56 27.02 -2.31
C LYS A 202 -17.78 27.62 -2.99
N ARG A 203 -17.89 27.51 -4.32
CA ARG A 203 -19.09 27.93 -5.06
C ARG A 203 -20.32 27.18 -4.59
N TYR A 204 -20.21 25.88 -4.33
CA TYR A 204 -21.36 25.08 -3.91
C TYR A 204 -21.91 25.54 -2.56
N ALA A 205 -21.03 25.91 -1.63
CA ALA A 205 -21.41 26.49 -0.35
C ALA A 205 -22.20 27.79 -0.51
N LEU A 206 -21.76 28.68 -1.42
CA LEU A 206 -22.47 29.92 -1.71
C LEU A 206 -23.85 29.68 -2.32
N PHE A 207 -24.00 28.65 -3.16
CA PHE A 207 -25.30 28.27 -3.71
C PHE A 207 -26.26 27.75 -2.64
N ASN A 208 -25.80 26.95 -1.68
CA ASN A 208 -26.63 26.54 -0.54
C ASN A 208 -27.04 27.74 0.32
N ALA A 209 -26.10 28.66 0.57
CA ALA A 209 -26.35 29.90 1.29
C ALA A 209 -27.33 30.81 0.53
N ALA A 210 -27.29 30.82 -0.80
CA ALA A 210 -28.24 31.54 -1.65
C ALA A 210 -29.68 31.04 -1.45
N VAL A 211 -29.90 29.74 -1.27
CA VAL A 211 -31.26 29.23 -0.98
C VAL A 211 -31.74 29.70 0.40
N SER A 212 -30.82 29.95 1.33
CA SER A 212 -31.14 30.50 2.66
C SER A 212 -31.38 32.01 2.60
N ALA A 213 -30.62 32.74 1.78
CA ALA A 213 -30.86 34.16 1.51
C ALA A 213 -32.21 34.37 0.83
N MET A 214 -32.57 33.54 -0.16
CA MET A 214 -33.88 33.53 -0.80
C MET A 214 -35.02 33.29 0.19
N ALA A 215 -34.81 32.40 1.18
CA ALA A 215 -35.79 32.16 2.24
C ALA A 215 -36.05 33.40 3.10
N ASN A 216 -35.01 34.22 3.34
CA ASN A 216 -35.09 35.40 4.18
C ASN A 216 -35.55 36.66 3.43
N SER A 217 -35.21 36.82 2.16
CA SER A 217 -35.56 38.01 1.36
C SER A 217 -36.96 37.97 0.71
N ALA A 218 -37.62 36.80 0.73
CA ALA A 218 -38.77 36.46 -0.11
C ALA A 218 -38.43 36.51 -1.63
N PRO A 219 -39.10 35.70 -2.47
CA PRO A 219 -38.83 35.69 -3.91
C PRO A 219 -39.38 36.96 -4.57
N THR A 220 -38.68 37.47 -5.58
CA THR A 220 -39.06 38.66 -6.35
C THR A 220 -40.05 38.37 -7.50
N THR A 221 -40.68 37.19 -7.47
CA THR A 221 -41.58 36.72 -8.53
C THR A 221 -43.02 37.23 -8.35
N THR A 222 -43.73 37.40 -9.47
CA THR A 222 -45.17 37.71 -9.49
C THR A 222 -46.04 36.45 -9.51
N ASP A 223 -45.45 35.25 -9.54
CA ASP A 223 -46.20 34.00 -9.53
C ASP A 223 -46.93 33.79 -8.19
N ALA A 224 -48.26 33.78 -8.25
CA ALA A 224 -49.12 33.68 -7.09
C ALA A 224 -48.90 32.37 -6.31
N THR A 225 -48.56 31.26 -6.98
CA THR A 225 -48.34 29.97 -6.31
C THR A 225 -47.06 29.97 -5.47
N THR A 226 -46.03 30.64 -5.99
CA THR A 226 -44.76 30.83 -5.31
C THR A 226 -44.92 31.77 -4.12
N LEU A 227 -45.58 32.91 -4.33
CA LEU A 227 -45.82 33.88 -3.26
C LEU A 227 -46.72 33.31 -2.16
N ALA A 228 -47.68 32.44 -2.49
CA ALA A 228 -48.56 31.80 -1.52
C ALA A 228 -47.78 30.95 -0.49
N CYS A 229 -46.72 30.24 -0.90
CA CYS A 229 -45.89 29.45 0.02
C CYS A 229 -45.21 30.35 1.07
N PHE A 230 -44.53 31.41 0.62
CA PHE A 230 -43.83 32.33 1.53
C PHE A 230 -44.78 33.13 2.42
N THR A 231 -45.95 33.49 1.88
CA THR A 231 -47.01 34.16 2.66
C THR A 231 -47.56 33.24 3.74
N ALA A 232 -47.86 31.98 3.41
CA ALA A 232 -48.34 30.98 4.37
C ALA A 232 -47.27 30.61 5.42
N ALA A 233 -46.00 30.70 5.07
CA ALA A 233 -44.89 30.52 6.02
C ALA A 233 -44.81 31.67 7.05
N ALA A 234 -45.31 32.86 6.74
CA ALA A 234 -45.33 34.02 7.63
C ALA A 234 -43.95 34.30 8.29
N ALA A 235 -43.88 34.33 9.62
CA ALA A 235 -42.63 34.55 10.37
C ALA A 235 -41.85 33.25 10.65
N ASP A 236 -42.38 32.08 10.28
CA ASP A 236 -41.75 30.78 10.52
C ASP A 236 -40.59 30.57 9.53
N LYS A 237 -39.36 30.73 10.03
CA LYS A 237 -38.13 30.57 9.25
C LYS A 237 -37.99 29.16 8.65
N GLY A 238 -38.40 28.12 9.38
CA GLY A 238 -38.32 26.74 8.91
C GLY A 238 -39.22 26.51 7.69
N LYS A 239 -40.45 27.03 7.74
CA LYS A 239 -41.38 26.99 6.60
C LYS A 239 -40.87 27.80 5.41
N LYS A 240 -40.24 28.96 5.63
CA LYS A 240 -39.61 29.75 4.57
C LYS A 240 -38.47 29.01 3.89
N ILE A 241 -37.60 28.35 4.66
CA ILE A 241 -36.52 27.50 4.15
C ILE A 241 -37.11 26.35 3.30
N LYS A 242 -38.16 25.70 3.79
CA LYS A 242 -38.87 24.68 3.01
C LYS A 242 -39.41 25.23 1.71
N CYS A 243 -40.08 26.38 1.72
CA CYS A 243 -40.58 27.04 0.51
C CYS A 243 -39.45 27.29 -0.49
N ALA A 244 -38.32 27.87 -0.07
CA ALA A 244 -37.19 28.11 -0.96
C ALA A 244 -36.61 26.82 -1.55
N THR A 245 -36.44 25.77 -0.73
CA THR A 245 -36.01 24.46 -1.22
C THR A 245 -36.99 23.85 -2.22
N ASP A 246 -38.30 23.89 -1.95
CA ASP A 246 -39.35 23.35 -2.83
C ASP A 246 -39.42 24.13 -4.16
N GLN A 247 -39.11 25.42 -4.14
CA GLN A 247 -39.01 26.27 -5.33
C GLN A 247 -37.83 25.85 -6.19
N ILE A 248 -36.64 25.70 -5.59
CA ILE A 248 -35.45 25.20 -6.28
C ILE A 248 -35.70 23.82 -6.87
N ALA A 249 -36.27 22.90 -6.11
CA ALA A 249 -36.59 21.54 -6.57
C ALA A 249 -37.51 21.51 -7.80
N LYS A 250 -38.37 22.51 -7.95
CA LYS A 250 -39.37 22.62 -9.03
C LYS A 250 -39.02 23.71 -10.05
N SER A 251 -37.79 24.23 -10.02
CA SER A 251 -37.34 25.34 -10.86
C SER A 251 -37.17 24.98 -12.33
N VAL A 252 -37.17 23.68 -12.66
CA VAL A 252 -37.10 23.17 -14.03
C VAL A 252 -38.37 22.38 -14.34
N THR A 253 -39.04 22.74 -15.43
CA THR A 253 -40.18 22.00 -15.97
C THR A 253 -39.69 21.03 -17.04
N VAL A 254 -40.08 19.76 -16.94
CA VAL A 254 -39.87 18.75 -17.98
C VAL A 254 -41.15 18.60 -18.79
N THR A 255 -41.09 18.89 -20.09
CA THR A 255 -42.21 18.67 -21.01
C THR A 255 -41.89 17.47 -21.90
N ALA A 256 -42.74 16.43 -21.86
CA ALA A 256 -42.60 15.29 -22.74
C ALA A 256 -42.67 15.73 -24.21
N GLY A 257 -41.74 15.25 -25.04
CA GLY A 257 -41.77 15.55 -26.47
C GLY A 257 -43.02 14.96 -27.11
N ALA A 258 -43.76 15.76 -27.89
CA ALA A 258 -44.92 15.27 -28.63
C ALA A 258 -44.50 14.10 -29.55
N GLY A 259 -45.27 13.00 -29.53
CA GLY A 259 -45.07 11.85 -30.44
C GLY A 259 -43.81 11.01 -30.20
N GLY A 260 -43.24 11.02 -28.99
CA GLY A 260 -42.00 10.28 -28.68
C GLY A 260 -40.70 11.06 -28.94
N GLY A 261 -40.80 12.38 -29.12
CA GLY A 261 -39.64 13.27 -29.14
C GLY A 261 -38.94 13.35 -27.78
N ALA A 262 -37.67 13.78 -27.78
CA ALA A 262 -36.90 13.98 -26.56
C ALA A 262 -37.59 14.98 -25.62
N ALA A 263 -37.56 14.70 -24.31
CA ALA A 263 -38.09 15.61 -23.30
C ALA A 263 -37.36 16.96 -23.37
N THR A 264 -38.14 18.03 -23.28
CA THR A 264 -37.63 19.41 -23.30
C THR A 264 -37.62 19.94 -21.87
N LEU A 265 -36.47 20.44 -21.40
CA LEU A 265 -36.34 21.02 -20.08
C LEU A 265 -36.26 22.54 -20.17
N VAL A 266 -37.01 23.24 -19.32
CA VAL A 266 -37.13 24.70 -19.36
C VAL A 266 -37.12 25.20 -17.91
N ALA A 267 -36.23 26.13 -17.57
CA ALA A 267 -36.30 26.80 -16.27
C ALA A 267 -37.58 27.65 -16.18
N ASN A 268 -38.20 27.73 -15.01
CA ASN A 268 -39.50 28.39 -14.82
C ASN A 268 -39.45 29.45 -13.70
N HIS A 269 -40.60 30.10 -13.45
CA HIS A 269 -40.74 31.25 -12.53
C HIS A 269 -40.29 30.98 -11.08
N LYS A 270 -40.08 29.71 -10.71
CA LYS A 270 -39.61 29.28 -9.39
C LYS A 270 -38.11 29.45 -9.20
N LEU A 271 -37.36 29.69 -10.28
CA LEU A 271 -35.93 30.02 -10.21
C LEU A 271 -35.68 31.51 -9.90
N VAL A 272 -36.65 32.38 -10.15
CA VAL A 272 -36.50 33.84 -10.08
C VAL A 272 -36.09 34.30 -8.68
N GLY A 273 -34.98 35.05 -8.60
CA GLY A 273 -34.42 35.56 -7.36
C GLY A 273 -33.21 34.78 -6.83
N LEU A 274 -32.84 33.64 -7.44
CA LEU A 274 -31.66 32.88 -7.02
C LEU A 274 -30.36 33.65 -7.28
N GLY A 275 -30.26 34.34 -8.43
CA GLY A 275 -29.09 35.16 -8.77
C GLY A 275 -28.89 36.31 -7.78
N ALA A 276 -29.96 37.01 -7.42
CA ALA A 276 -29.92 38.07 -6.41
C ALA A 276 -29.55 37.50 -5.02
N ALA A 277 -30.11 36.36 -4.65
CA ALA A 277 -29.80 35.68 -3.39
C ALA A 277 -28.35 35.17 -3.34
N LEU A 278 -27.78 34.73 -4.47
CA LEU A 278 -26.38 34.32 -4.57
C LEU A 278 -25.43 35.51 -4.34
N VAL A 279 -25.70 36.65 -4.98
CA VAL A 279 -24.92 37.87 -4.77
C VAL A 279 -25.04 38.35 -3.32
N MET A 280 -26.25 38.30 -2.73
CA MET A 280 -26.47 38.63 -1.32
C MET A 280 -25.67 37.73 -0.38
N ALA A 281 -25.77 36.40 -0.53
CA ALA A 281 -25.03 35.45 0.29
C ALA A 281 -23.52 35.58 0.13
N SER A 282 -23.06 35.92 -1.08
CA SER A 282 -21.64 36.05 -1.36
C SER A 282 -21.02 37.37 -0.91
N THR A 283 -21.78 38.45 -0.84
CA THR A 283 -21.28 39.78 -0.44
C THR A 283 -21.42 40.05 1.05
N ASP A 284 -22.20 39.24 1.76
CA ASP A 284 -22.29 39.31 3.21
C ASP A 284 -21.03 38.68 3.84
N GLU A 285 -20.15 39.52 4.37
CA GLU A 285 -18.90 39.08 5.02
C GLU A 285 -19.13 38.28 6.31
N ALA A 286 -20.29 38.40 6.96
CA ALA A 286 -20.63 37.61 8.13
C ALA A 286 -20.98 36.16 7.73
N ILE A 287 -21.58 35.99 6.55
CA ILE A 287 -21.96 34.69 5.98
C ILE A 287 -20.82 34.08 5.19
N ASN A 288 -20.19 34.79 4.28
CA ASN A 288 -19.23 34.22 3.34
C ASN A 288 -17.82 34.13 3.93
N LYS A 289 -17.51 32.96 4.50
CA LYS A 289 -16.16 32.59 4.95
C LYS A 289 -15.41 31.71 3.95
N THR A 290 -15.97 31.45 2.77
CA THR A 290 -15.39 30.58 1.74
C THR A 290 -14.14 31.16 1.07
N GLY A 291 -13.94 32.48 1.18
CA GLY A 291 -12.90 33.21 0.45
C GLY A 291 -13.15 33.34 -1.06
N HIS A 292 -14.36 32.99 -1.52
CA HIS A 292 -14.80 33.16 -2.91
C HIS A 292 -15.90 34.22 -2.97
N THR A 293 -15.81 35.19 -3.88
CA THR A 293 -16.80 36.27 -4.00
C THR A 293 -17.43 36.29 -5.39
N VAL A 294 -18.76 36.21 -5.42
CA VAL A 294 -19.64 36.31 -6.58
C VAL A 294 -20.34 37.67 -6.51
N SER A 295 -19.86 38.62 -7.32
CA SER A 295 -20.52 39.92 -7.48
C SER A 295 -21.61 39.86 -8.56
N ALA A 296 -22.45 40.88 -8.66
CA ALA A 296 -23.41 41.03 -9.75
C ALA A 296 -22.77 41.01 -11.15
N ASP A 297 -21.46 41.30 -11.23
CA ASP A 297 -20.69 41.29 -12.48
C ASP A 297 -20.03 39.96 -12.82
N SER A 298 -20.02 39.01 -11.88
CA SER A 298 -19.47 37.67 -12.10
C SER A 298 -20.22 36.92 -13.20
N ALA A 299 -19.53 36.01 -13.88
CA ALA A 299 -20.14 35.18 -14.92
C ALA A 299 -21.31 34.35 -14.37
N ASP A 300 -21.18 33.81 -13.15
CA ASP A 300 -22.19 32.99 -12.49
C ASP A 300 -23.47 33.79 -12.21
N ALA A 301 -23.35 35.00 -11.63
CA ALA A 301 -24.49 35.86 -11.37
C ALA A 301 -25.15 36.34 -12.69
N LYS A 302 -24.35 36.72 -13.69
CA LYS A 302 -24.86 37.15 -15.00
C LYS A 302 -25.60 36.04 -15.73
N HIS A 303 -25.11 34.80 -15.65
CA HIS A 303 -25.75 33.63 -16.23
C HIS A 303 -27.13 33.39 -15.61
N LEU A 304 -27.22 33.37 -14.27
CA LEU A 304 -28.50 33.21 -13.58
C LEU A 304 -29.47 34.36 -13.87
N VAL A 305 -29.01 35.61 -13.84
CA VAL A 305 -29.85 36.78 -14.14
C VAL A 305 -30.36 36.75 -15.58
N ALA A 306 -29.55 36.28 -16.53
CA ALA A 306 -29.99 36.10 -17.92
C ALA A 306 -31.10 35.05 -18.02
N ILE A 307 -30.91 33.90 -17.37
CA ILE A 307 -31.94 32.85 -17.31
C ILE A 307 -33.21 33.40 -16.66
N GLU A 308 -33.12 34.04 -15.49
CA GLU A 308 -34.27 34.60 -14.78
C GLU A 308 -35.02 35.65 -15.61
N LYS A 309 -34.31 36.51 -16.34
CA LYS A 309 -34.92 37.48 -17.25
C LYS A 309 -35.71 36.80 -18.35
N ASP A 310 -35.14 35.75 -18.96
CA ASP A 310 -35.82 34.99 -19.99
C ASP A 310 -37.01 34.21 -19.42
N VAL A 311 -36.93 33.70 -18.18
CA VAL A 311 -38.04 33.04 -17.46
C VAL A 311 -39.22 34.01 -17.41
N VAL A 312 -38.98 35.22 -16.90
CA VAL A 312 -40.01 36.25 -16.67
C VAL A 312 -40.63 36.70 -18.00
N ALA A 313 -39.83 36.77 -19.06
CA ALA A 313 -40.30 37.11 -20.40
C ALA A 313 -41.06 35.95 -21.10
N GLY A 314 -41.00 34.72 -20.57
CA GLY A 314 -41.55 33.53 -21.21
C GLY A 314 -40.81 33.14 -22.49
N THR A 315 -39.56 33.60 -22.67
CA THR A 315 -38.75 33.41 -23.88
C THR A 315 -37.63 32.40 -23.70
N ILE A 316 -37.61 31.64 -22.60
CA ILE A 316 -36.55 30.66 -22.35
C ILE A 316 -36.48 29.66 -23.49
N ALA A 317 -35.32 29.65 -24.13
CA ALA A 317 -34.93 28.54 -24.97
C ALA A 317 -34.86 27.29 -24.10
N PRO A 318 -35.32 26.13 -24.59
CA PRO A 318 -35.06 24.86 -23.95
C PRO A 318 -33.62 24.80 -23.44
N ILE A 319 -33.45 24.41 -22.18
CA ILE A 319 -32.16 23.99 -21.66
C ILE A 319 -31.74 22.86 -22.59
N LYS A 320 -30.85 23.21 -23.52
CA LYS A 320 -30.45 22.29 -24.56
C LYS A 320 -29.79 21.13 -23.85
N LEU A 321 -30.40 19.96 -23.93
CA LEU A 321 -29.76 18.65 -23.76
C LEU A 321 -28.72 18.39 -24.87
N VAL A 322 -28.21 19.44 -25.51
CA VAL A 322 -27.19 19.40 -26.54
C VAL A 322 -25.85 19.57 -25.82
N VAL A 323 -25.26 18.41 -25.55
CA VAL A 323 -23.88 18.20 -25.14
C VAL A 323 -22.95 18.75 -26.23
N THR A 324 -22.58 20.04 -26.22
CA THR A 324 -21.58 20.55 -27.19
C THR A 324 -20.55 21.51 -26.63
N THR A 325 -20.74 22.12 -25.46
CA THR A 325 -19.72 22.97 -24.82
C THR A 325 -19.01 22.30 -23.64
N GLU A 326 -19.69 21.41 -22.90
CA GLU A 326 -19.04 20.61 -21.87
C GLU A 326 -18.04 19.60 -22.44
N GLU A 327 -18.27 19.09 -23.67
CA GLU A 327 -17.32 18.21 -24.35
C GLU A 327 -15.93 18.83 -24.39
N SER A 328 -15.80 20.14 -24.65
CA SER A 328 -14.49 20.78 -24.69
C SER A 328 -13.78 20.75 -23.34
N SER A 329 -14.48 21.08 -22.25
CA SER A 329 -13.89 21.08 -20.89
C SER A 329 -13.54 19.68 -20.41
N ASP A 330 -14.37 18.69 -20.71
CA ASP A 330 -14.12 17.30 -20.35
C ASP A 330 -13.00 16.70 -21.21
N ILE A 331 -12.96 17.05 -22.50
CA ILE A 331 -11.88 16.67 -23.42
C ILE A 331 -10.57 17.26 -22.91
N ILE A 332 -10.55 18.51 -22.42
CA ILE A 332 -9.37 19.12 -21.80
C ILE A 332 -8.94 18.31 -20.56
N LYS A 333 -9.86 17.96 -19.66
CA LYS A 333 -9.55 17.12 -18.48
C LYS A 333 -8.99 15.75 -18.88
N ALA A 334 -9.64 15.08 -19.82
CA ALA A 334 -9.21 13.78 -20.34
C ALA A 334 -7.82 13.87 -21.01
N ARG A 335 -7.57 14.90 -21.83
CA ARG A 335 -6.25 15.16 -22.41
C ARG A 335 -5.19 15.41 -21.34
N GLN A 336 -5.51 16.20 -20.32
CA GLN A 336 -4.59 16.49 -19.24
C GLN A 336 -4.25 15.23 -18.44
N PHE A 337 -5.25 14.38 -18.16
CA PHE A 337 -5.08 13.07 -17.55
C PHE A 337 -4.11 12.19 -18.35
N PHE A 338 -4.35 11.99 -19.66
CA PHE A 338 -3.47 11.18 -20.51
C PHE A 338 -2.09 11.81 -20.73
N SER A 339 -2.00 13.14 -20.84
CA SER A 339 -0.74 13.87 -20.91
C SER A 339 0.12 13.60 -19.69
N ARG A 340 -0.45 13.67 -18.48
CA ARG A 340 0.26 13.35 -17.24
C ARG A 340 0.68 11.88 -17.17
N LEU A 341 -0.21 10.95 -17.48
CA LEU A 341 0.13 9.53 -17.51
C LEU A 341 1.27 9.22 -18.48
N ARG A 342 1.25 9.79 -19.69
CA ARG A 342 2.35 9.65 -20.66
C ARG A 342 3.62 10.33 -20.19
N SER A 343 3.53 11.54 -19.63
CA SER A 343 4.66 12.29 -19.10
C SER A 343 5.40 11.53 -17.98
N ASN A 344 4.63 10.87 -17.10
CA ASN A 344 5.17 10.04 -16.01
C ASN A 344 5.68 8.69 -16.52
N ALA A 345 4.94 8.03 -17.42
CA ALA A 345 5.41 6.80 -18.06
C ALA A 345 6.69 7.02 -18.88
N ALA A 346 6.79 8.14 -19.59
CA ALA A 346 7.98 8.54 -20.33
C ALA A 346 9.14 8.87 -19.39
N ALA A 347 8.90 9.55 -18.26
CA ALA A 347 9.95 9.79 -17.25
C ALA A 347 10.41 8.49 -16.56
N LEU A 348 9.51 7.54 -16.36
CA LEU A 348 9.84 6.19 -15.90
C LEU A 348 10.65 5.43 -16.96
N ALA A 349 10.30 5.56 -18.24
CA ALA A 349 10.98 4.89 -19.35
C ALA A 349 12.34 5.51 -19.72
N SER A 350 12.45 6.84 -19.70
CA SER A 350 13.68 7.58 -20.03
C SER A 350 14.59 7.81 -18.84
N GLY A 351 14.07 7.65 -17.62
CA GLY A 351 14.88 7.58 -16.43
C GLY A 351 15.85 6.39 -16.51
N PRO A 352 16.84 6.30 -15.60
CA PRO A 352 17.77 5.17 -15.49
C PRO A 352 17.11 3.79 -15.22
N LEU A 353 15.80 3.67 -15.39
CA LEU A 353 14.94 2.65 -14.85
C LEU A 353 14.55 1.57 -15.86
N GLU A 354 14.62 1.79 -17.19
CA GLU A 354 14.05 0.82 -18.15
C GLU A 354 14.82 -0.51 -18.27
N THR A 355 16.12 -0.52 -17.96
CA THR A 355 16.91 -1.76 -17.85
C THR A 355 17.54 -1.91 -16.47
N GLY A 356 18.01 -0.80 -15.87
CA GLY A 356 18.70 -0.80 -14.59
C GLY A 356 17.81 -0.99 -13.36
N LEU A 357 16.53 -0.60 -13.39
CA LEU A 357 15.69 -0.70 -12.18
C LEU A 357 15.22 -2.13 -11.96
N ALA A 358 14.60 -2.77 -12.96
CA ALA A 358 14.13 -4.14 -12.80
C ALA A 358 15.30 -5.09 -12.51
N ASP A 359 16.40 -4.95 -13.27
CA ASP A 359 17.62 -5.72 -13.03
C ASP A 359 18.32 -5.30 -11.74
N GLY A 360 18.23 -4.04 -11.32
CA GLY A 360 18.82 -3.51 -10.10
C GLY A 360 18.06 -3.94 -8.86
N VAL A 361 16.73 -3.86 -8.86
CA VAL A 361 15.83 -4.39 -7.82
C VAL A 361 15.93 -5.91 -7.77
N LYS A 362 16.03 -6.58 -8.91
CA LYS A 362 16.27 -8.02 -8.97
C LYS A 362 17.65 -8.39 -8.42
N ALA A 363 18.72 -7.76 -8.90
CA ALA A 363 20.07 -7.99 -8.41
C ALA A 363 20.20 -7.66 -6.92
N PHE A 364 19.49 -6.62 -6.46
CA PHE A 364 19.35 -6.28 -5.05
C PHE A 364 18.61 -7.39 -4.29
N GLY A 365 17.44 -7.83 -4.76
CA GLY A 365 16.69 -8.92 -4.13
C GLY A 365 17.47 -10.23 -4.12
N ASP A 366 18.24 -10.51 -5.15
CA ASP A 366 19.14 -11.66 -5.24
C ASP A 366 20.33 -11.50 -4.28
N SER A 367 20.87 -10.29 -4.12
CA SER A 367 21.92 -9.98 -3.14
C SER A 367 21.40 -10.04 -1.69
N VAL A 368 20.18 -9.60 -1.41
CA VAL A 368 19.56 -9.76 -0.08
C VAL A 368 19.32 -11.24 0.23
N ARG A 369 18.68 -11.98 -0.69
CA ARG A 369 18.36 -13.41 -0.51
C ARG A 369 19.60 -14.29 -0.46
N GLY A 370 20.58 -14.04 -1.33
CA GLY A 370 21.73 -14.89 -1.52
C GLY A 370 22.95 -14.50 -0.69
N GLU A 371 23.14 -13.21 -0.41
CA GLU A 371 24.38 -12.68 0.15
C GLU A 371 24.18 -12.08 1.55
N ALA A 372 23.31 -11.06 1.69
CA ALA A 372 23.15 -10.34 2.95
C ALA A 372 22.60 -11.22 4.08
N LEU A 373 21.55 -12.00 3.81
CA LEU A 373 20.98 -12.92 4.79
C LEU A 373 21.98 -14.01 5.17
N ALA A 374 22.71 -14.55 4.19
CA ALA A 374 23.74 -15.55 4.41
C ALA A 374 24.85 -15.03 5.34
N VAL A 375 25.35 -13.82 5.07
CA VAL A 375 26.42 -13.19 5.89
C VAL A 375 25.96 -12.89 7.30
N ALA A 376 24.76 -12.32 7.48
CA ALA A 376 24.23 -12.01 8.80
C ALA A 376 24.00 -13.29 9.62
N SER A 377 23.32 -14.29 9.04
CA SER A 377 23.13 -15.60 9.67
C SER A 377 24.49 -16.24 10.00
N ASP A 378 25.42 -16.27 9.06
CA ASP A 378 26.68 -16.96 9.27
C ASP A 378 27.63 -16.26 10.24
N THR A 379 27.61 -14.93 10.28
CA THR A 379 28.32 -14.17 11.31
C THR A 379 27.74 -14.49 12.68
N SER A 380 26.41 -14.52 12.83
CA SER A 380 25.79 -14.91 14.11
C SER A 380 26.14 -16.34 14.53
N LYS A 381 26.30 -17.25 13.55
CA LYS A 381 26.77 -18.63 13.79
C LYS A 381 28.20 -18.67 14.31
N VAL A 382 29.09 -17.82 13.79
CA VAL A 382 30.46 -17.70 14.27
C VAL A 382 30.53 -17.05 15.66
N VAL A 383 29.73 -16.02 15.91
CA VAL A 383 29.58 -15.42 17.25
C VAL A 383 29.16 -16.51 18.26
N HIS A 384 28.17 -17.33 17.91
CA HIS A 384 27.71 -18.40 18.79
C HIS A 384 28.80 -19.47 19.02
N MET A 385 29.52 -19.87 17.97
CA MET A 385 30.66 -20.79 18.13
C MET A 385 31.74 -20.22 19.05
N ALA A 386 32.00 -18.92 18.98
CA ALA A 386 33.00 -18.27 19.82
C ALA A 386 32.58 -18.23 21.30
N VAL A 387 31.30 -17.99 21.58
CA VAL A 387 30.75 -18.09 22.94
C VAL A 387 30.95 -19.50 23.48
N ILE A 388 30.59 -20.51 22.69
CA ILE A 388 30.75 -21.93 23.08
C ILE A 388 32.22 -22.28 23.26
N ALA A 389 33.11 -21.77 22.41
CA ALA A 389 34.55 -21.94 22.55
C ALA A 389 35.06 -21.35 23.86
N SER A 390 34.61 -20.14 24.21
CA SER A 390 34.97 -19.44 25.43
C SER A 390 34.45 -20.17 26.68
N ASP A 391 33.19 -20.62 26.66
CA ASP A 391 32.58 -21.36 27.77
C ASP A 391 33.26 -22.72 27.97
N LEU A 392 33.48 -23.47 26.88
CA LEU A 392 34.21 -24.74 26.91
C LEU A 392 35.62 -24.54 27.46
N TRP A 393 36.32 -23.51 27.00
CA TRP A 393 37.65 -23.16 27.48
C TRP A 393 37.64 -22.83 28.98
N SER A 394 36.71 -21.97 29.43
CA SER A 394 36.57 -21.58 30.82
C SER A 394 36.28 -22.78 31.73
N HIS A 395 35.33 -23.63 31.35
CA HIS A 395 35.01 -24.86 32.09
C HIS A 395 36.18 -25.85 32.11
N TYR A 396 36.88 -26.01 30.98
CA TYR A 396 38.01 -26.93 30.90
C TYR A 396 39.21 -26.43 31.73
N LYS A 397 39.52 -25.13 31.67
CA LYS A 397 40.62 -24.51 32.45
C LYS A 397 40.35 -24.46 33.95
N SER A 398 39.09 -24.27 34.35
CA SER A 398 38.68 -24.28 35.77
C SER A 398 38.55 -25.69 36.35
N GLY A 399 38.55 -26.74 35.51
CA GLY A 399 38.31 -28.12 35.93
C GLY A 399 36.84 -28.47 36.13
N ALA A 400 35.91 -27.58 35.77
CA ALA A 400 34.47 -27.86 35.78
C ALA A 400 34.09 -28.96 34.76
N THR A 401 34.90 -29.17 33.73
CA THR A 401 34.82 -30.34 32.83
C THR A 401 36.22 -30.86 32.50
N SER A 402 36.35 -32.17 32.36
CA SER A 402 37.53 -32.83 31.77
C SER A 402 37.30 -33.25 30.31
N ASN A 403 36.08 -33.07 29.78
CA ASN A 403 35.78 -33.37 28.39
C ASN A 403 36.32 -32.24 27.51
N VAL A 404 37.26 -32.57 26.63
CA VAL A 404 37.81 -31.63 25.65
C VAL A 404 36.81 -31.21 24.59
N ASN A 405 35.74 -31.99 24.41
CA ASN A 405 34.70 -31.72 23.42
C ASN A 405 33.52 -31.00 24.07
N SER A 406 32.97 -30.01 23.38
CA SER A 406 31.66 -29.48 23.74
C SER A 406 30.62 -30.59 23.59
N PRO A 407 29.54 -30.58 24.41
CA PRO A 407 28.32 -31.29 24.06
C PRO A 407 27.90 -30.92 22.62
N PRO A 408 27.19 -31.82 21.91
CA PRO A 408 26.55 -31.48 20.65
C PRO A 408 25.73 -30.21 20.86
N ILE A 409 25.99 -29.20 20.04
CA ILE A 409 25.28 -27.93 20.14
C ILE A 409 23.93 -28.17 19.47
N PHE A 410 22.86 -28.22 20.27
CA PHE A 410 21.51 -28.42 19.73
C PHE A 410 21.21 -27.33 18.69
N GLY A 411 20.86 -27.73 17.47
CA GLY A 411 20.68 -26.80 16.35
C GLY A 411 21.89 -26.54 15.47
N PHE A 412 23.06 -27.07 15.83
CA PHE A 412 24.30 -26.91 15.11
C PHE A 412 24.93 -28.28 14.86
N PRO A 413 24.90 -28.81 13.63
CA PRO A 413 25.60 -30.05 13.32
C PRO A 413 27.11 -29.77 13.37
N GLY A 414 27.71 -29.79 14.56
CA GLY A 414 29.04 -29.25 14.81
C GLY A 414 29.43 -29.35 16.28
N GLY A 415 30.64 -28.92 16.59
CA GLY A 415 31.16 -28.95 17.96
C GLY A 415 32.49 -28.22 18.07
N CYS A 416 32.91 -27.99 19.31
CA CYS A 416 34.19 -27.40 19.65
C CYS A 416 35.06 -28.41 20.40
N THR A 417 36.37 -28.36 20.17
CA THR A 417 37.35 -29.21 20.84
C THR A 417 38.50 -28.35 21.38
N VAL A 418 38.95 -28.63 22.61
CA VAL A 418 40.12 -28.00 23.23
C VAL A 418 41.38 -28.77 22.83
N TYR A 419 42.36 -28.05 22.32
CA TYR A 419 43.63 -28.61 21.84
C TYR A 419 44.81 -28.11 22.67
N GLN A 420 45.92 -28.86 22.61
CA GLN A 420 47.22 -28.52 23.20
C GLN A 420 48.27 -28.27 22.11
N GLY A 421 49.41 -27.67 22.50
CA GLY A 421 50.53 -27.36 21.61
C GLY A 421 50.47 -25.95 21.01
N ASP A 422 51.35 -25.68 20.04
CA ASP A 422 51.41 -24.37 19.40
C ASP A 422 50.15 -24.07 18.59
N PHE A 423 49.73 -22.80 18.57
CA PHE A 423 48.64 -22.37 17.73
C PHE A 423 49.06 -22.51 16.26
N PRO A 424 48.28 -23.22 15.43
CA PRO A 424 48.67 -23.45 14.04
C PRO A 424 48.76 -22.13 13.28
N THR A 425 49.76 -21.98 12.42
CA THR A 425 49.84 -20.87 11.44
C THR A 425 48.96 -21.12 10.22
N ARG A 426 48.64 -22.40 9.97
CA ARG A 426 47.73 -22.89 8.92
C ARG A 426 47.06 -24.18 9.39
N PHE A 427 45.86 -24.46 8.90
CA PHE A 427 45.15 -25.68 9.24
C PHE A 427 44.64 -26.36 7.98
N GLY A 428 45.20 -27.53 7.64
CA GLY A 428 44.99 -28.20 6.35
C GLY A 428 45.95 -27.70 5.25
N GLY A 429 45.86 -28.30 4.05
CA GLY A 429 46.58 -27.86 2.85
C GLY A 429 45.89 -26.69 2.15
N ASP A 430 46.60 -25.98 1.26
CA ASP A 430 46.06 -24.86 0.48
C ASP A 430 45.03 -25.32 -0.57
N ALA A 431 44.21 -24.39 -1.04
CA ALA A 431 43.24 -24.66 -2.10
C ALA A 431 43.98 -25.14 -3.37
N GLY A 432 43.70 -26.38 -3.78
CA GLY A 432 44.35 -27.02 -4.93
C GLY A 432 45.54 -27.93 -4.58
N GLU A 433 45.97 -27.99 -3.32
CA GLU A 433 46.93 -29.01 -2.88
C GLU A 433 46.29 -30.41 -2.86
N ALA A 434 47.12 -31.44 -3.02
CA ALA A 434 46.71 -32.84 -2.91
C ALA A 434 46.04 -33.10 -1.56
N LEU A 435 45.08 -34.04 -1.53
CA LEU A 435 44.35 -34.43 -0.32
C LEU A 435 45.34 -34.74 0.80
N GLN A 436 45.48 -33.83 1.76
CA GLN A 436 46.27 -34.09 2.93
C GLN A 436 45.43 -34.98 3.86
N PRO A 437 45.94 -36.12 4.31
CA PRO A 437 45.31 -36.83 5.41
C PRO A 437 45.20 -35.86 6.58
N TYR A 438 44.16 -36.01 7.42
CA TYR A 438 43.89 -35.16 8.59
C TYR A 438 44.95 -35.35 9.70
N VAL A 439 46.23 -35.51 9.34
CA VAL A 439 47.31 -35.91 10.22
C VAL A 439 47.59 -34.75 11.19
N PRO A 440 47.72 -35.05 12.49
CA PRO A 440 47.28 -34.21 13.58
C PRO A 440 48.48 -33.47 14.16
N THR A 441 48.73 -32.23 13.73
CA THR A 441 49.44 -31.33 14.63
C THR A 441 48.53 -30.88 15.77
N SER A 442 47.21 -30.94 15.58
CA SER A 442 46.21 -30.72 16.61
C SER A 442 46.04 -31.96 17.47
N VAL A 443 46.62 -31.94 18.66
CA VAL A 443 46.43 -32.97 19.69
C VAL A 443 45.39 -32.46 20.69
N ASP A 444 44.40 -33.28 21.01
CA ASP A 444 43.42 -32.95 22.05
C ASP A 444 44.13 -32.63 23.37
N ALA A 445 43.64 -31.64 24.12
CA ALA A 445 44.26 -31.26 25.37
C ALA A 445 44.19 -32.40 26.40
N THR A 446 45.31 -32.76 27.01
CA THR A 446 45.34 -33.82 28.03
C THR A 446 45.18 -33.30 29.46
N SER A 447 45.27 -31.99 29.66
CA SER A 447 45.04 -31.33 30.96
C SER A 447 44.74 -29.85 30.76
N ALA A 448 44.16 -29.20 31.77
CA ALA A 448 43.95 -27.75 31.79
C ALA A 448 45.26 -26.96 31.59
N VAL A 449 46.40 -27.44 32.07
CA VAL A 449 47.70 -26.77 31.93
C VAL A 449 48.20 -26.79 30.49
N LYS A 450 47.98 -27.90 29.77
CA LYS A 450 48.44 -28.09 28.39
C LYS A 450 47.49 -27.51 27.34
N ALA A 451 46.25 -27.20 27.71
CA ALA A 451 45.30 -26.54 26.81
C ALA A 451 45.84 -25.19 26.34
N SER A 452 45.79 -24.95 25.03
CA SER A 452 46.34 -23.75 24.39
C SER A 452 45.36 -23.07 23.42
N TRP A 453 44.49 -23.81 22.74
CA TRP A 453 43.54 -23.23 21.79
C TRP A 453 42.28 -24.08 21.63
N VAL A 454 41.23 -23.51 21.02
CA VAL A 454 39.94 -24.20 20.80
C VAL A 454 39.60 -24.19 19.31
N GLY A 455 39.25 -25.32 18.74
CA GLY A 455 38.78 -25.44 17.36
C GLY A 455 37.29 -25.77 17.32
N CYS A 456 36.50 -24.93 16.67
CA CYS A 456 35.07 -25.15 16.46
C CYS A 456 34.78 -25.43 14.99
N SER A 457 33.83 -26.31 14.71
CA SER A 457 33.42 -26.64 13.34
C SER A 457 31.91 -26.74 13.20
N VAL A 458 31.37 -26.20 12.11
CA VAL A 458 29.99 -26.39 11.66
C VAL A 458 29.98 -27.23 10.40
N ASN A 459 29.23 -28.31 10.42
CA ASN A 459 28.99 -29.15 9.26
C ASN A 459 27.83 -28.57 8.44
N GLN A 460 27.90 -28.70 7.13
CA GLN A 460 26.82 -28.39 6.22
C GLN A 460 26.32 -29.68 5.57
N GLY A 461 25.00 -29.87 5.59
CA GLY A 461 24.33 -31.09 5.13
C GLY A 461 24.26 -32.19 6.18
N SER A 462 23.55 -33.28 5.83
CA SER A 462 23.44 -34.48 6.66
C SER A 462 24.82 -35.11 6.86
N THR A 463 25.06 -35.65 8.06
CA THR A 463 26.20 -36.56 8.28
C THR A 463 26.14 -37.67 7.24
N PRO A 464 27.23 -37.88 6.47
CA PRO A 464 27.19 -38.90 5.46
C PRO A 464 26.96 -40.29 6.09
N SER A 465 26.05 -41.06 5.52
CA SER A 465 25.79 -42.44 5.92
C SER A 465 26.82 -43.37 5.27
N ALA A 466 27.33 -44.36 6.02
CA ALA A 466 28.43 -45.24 5.63
C ALA A 466 28.12 -46.24 4.49
N THR A 467 26.99 -46.10 3.79
CA THR A 467 26.56 -46.99 2.70
C THR A 467 27.33 -46.70 1.40
N ASN A 468 28.57 -47.22 1.31
CA ASN A 468 29.34 -47.53 0.09
C ASN A 468 29.60 -46.43 -0.97
N LYS A 469 29.47 -45.13 -0.65
CA LYS A 469 29.95 -44.04 -1.53
C LYS A 469 30.87 -43.09 -0.78
N LEU A 470 31.88 -42.55 -1.49
CA LEU A 470 32.72 -41.45 -1.01
C LEU A 470 31.80 -40.32 -0.54
N ALA A 471 31.78 -40.16 0.77
CA ALA A 471 30.82 -39.34 1.44
C ALA A 471 31.46 -37.97 1.65
N ILE A 472 30.93 -36.95 0.96
CA ILE A 472 31.45 -35.59 1.01
C ILE A 472 30.64 -34.79 2.03
N GLN A 473 31.32 -34.18 2.99
CA GLN A 473 30.72 -33.23 3.92
C GLN A 473 31.47 -31.90 3.84
N TYR A 474 30.75 -30.80 3.71
CA TYR A 474 31.34 -29.47 3.76
C TYR A 474 31.30 -28.94 5.18
N GLN A 475 32.36 -28.25 5.60
CA GLN A 475 32.49 -27.76 6.96
C GLN A 475 33.11 -26.37 6.97
N ARG A 476 32.75 -25.59 7.98
CA ARG A 476 33.42 -24.34 8.32
C ARG A 476 34.09 -24.50 9.66
N THR A 477 35.34 -24.08 9.75
CA THR A 477 36.15 -24.24 10.96
C THR A 477 36.67 -22.89 11.39
N VAL A 478 36.61 -22.63 12.70
CA VAL A 478 37.21 -21.46 13.34
C VAL A 478 38.08 -21.96 14.49
N LEU A 479 39.33 -21.53 14.52
CA LEU A 479 40.33 -21.87 15.54
C LEU A 479 40.62 -20.62 16.35
N PHE A 480 40.44 -20.68 17.66
CA PHE A 480 40.61 -19.55 18.58
C PHE A 480 41.89 -19.74 19.39
N ASN A 481 42.82 -18.79 19.30
CA ASN A 481 44.06 -18.81 20.05
C ASN A 481 43.83 -18.35 21.49
N MET A 482 43.55 -19.32 22.37
CA MET A 482 43.23 -19.07 23.78
C MET A 482 44.48 -19.02 24.69
N ALA A 483 45.68 -19.05 24.12
CA ALA A 483 46.93 -19.21 24.87
C ALA A 483 47.30 -17.99 25.75
N ALA A 484 46.64 -16.84 25.55
CA ALA A 484 46.79 -15.71 26.44
C ALA A 484 46.17 -16.03 27.82
N THR A 485 47.01 -16.06 28.85
CA THR A 485 46.74 -16.61 30.19
C THR A 485 45.75 -15.81 31.03
N THR A 486 45.34 -14.63 30.58
CA THR A 486 44.25 -13.82 31.12
C THR A 486 43.19 -13.70 30.04
N ALA A 487 41.93 -14.07 30.34
CA ALA A 487 40.80 -14.06 29.41
C ALA A 487 40.85 -12.82 28.51
N PRO A 488 41.29 -12.94 27.24
CA PRO A 488 41.70 -11.76 26.52
C PRO A 488 40.47 -10.93 26.20
N ALA A 489 40.59 -9.61 26.36
CA ALA A 489 39.69 -8.68 25.70
C ALA A 489 39.66 -8.88 24.17
N THR A 490 40.65 -9.60 23.60
CA THR A 490 40.80 -9.90 22.16
C THR A 490 41.52 -11.23 21.93
N VAL A 491 40.85 -12.21 21.32
CA VAL A 491 41.35 -13.55 20.97
C VAL A 491 41.58 -13.64 19.45
N PRO A 492 42.81 -13.89 18.97
CA PRO A 492 43.06 -14.14 17.55
C PRO A 492 42.35 -15.41 17.07
N TYR A 493 41.87 -15.42 15.82
CA TYR A 493 41.31 -16.61 15.21
C TYR A 493 41.84 -16.88 13.79
N LEU A 494 41.81 -18.16 13.40
CA LEU A 494 41.93 -18.61 12.01
C LEU A 494 40.60 -19.22 11.56
N ALA A 495 40.20 -19.01 10.31
CA ALA A 495 38.94 -19.53 9.81
C ALA A 495 39.05 -20.04 8.37
N MET A 496 38.29 -21.10 8.04
CA MET A 496 38.34 -21.74 6.71
C MET A 496 37.06 -22.50 6.37
N ALA A 497 36.76 -22.58 5.07
CA ALA A 497 35.81 -23.53 4.51
C ALA A 497 36.57 -24.76 4.00
N ARG A 498 36.12 -25.96 4.37
CA ARG A 498 36.76 -27.22 4.03
C ARG A 498 35.78 -28.25 3.51
N LYS A 499 36.27 -29.13 2.67
CA LYS A 499 35.61 -30.34 2.19
C LYS A 499 36.22 -31.54 2.92
N ARG A 500 35.39 -32.27 3.66
CA ARG A 500 35.75 -33.52 4.33
C ARG A 500 35.33 -34.69 3.46
N TYR A 501 36.25 -35.61 3.22
CA TYR A 501 35.97 -36.89 2.59
C TYR A 501 35.93 -37.96 3.67
N TRP A 502 34.90 -38.80 3.59
CA TRP A 502 34.82 -40.03 4.35
C TRP A 502 35.03 -41.21 3.40
N ASP A 503 36.15 -41.90 3.57
CA ASP A 503 36.40 -43.17 2.90
C ASP A 503 35.84 -44.30 3.77
N ALA A 504 34.62 -44.75 3.43
CA ALA A 504 33.90 -45.74 4.24
C ALA A 504 34.64 -47.08 4.42
N PRO A 505 35.27 -47.66 3.37
CA PRO A 505 36.11 -48.85 3.50
C PRO A 505 37.27 -48.73 4.50
N THR A 506 37.95 -47.59 4.56
CA THR A 506 39.17 -47.43 5.38
C THR A 506 38.90 -46.72 6.72
N GLY A 507 37.73 -46.10 6.87
CA GLY A 507 37.41 -45.23 8.01
C GLY A 507 38.23 -43.93 8.03
N VAL A 508 39.05 -43.67 7.00
CA VAL A 508 39.94 -42.52 6.95
C VAL A 508 39.14 -41.27 6.60
N ARG A 509 39.36 -40.22 7.39
CA ARG A 509 38.85 -38.87 7.13
C ARG A 509 39.96 -38.02 6.54
N THR A 510 39.75 -37.46 5.35
CA THR A 510 40.65 -36.45 4.79
C THR A 510 39.92 -35.11 4.69
N ASN A 511 40.64 -34.01 4.85
CA ASN A 511 40.08 -32.67 4.72
C ASN A 511 40.88 -31.89 3.67
N GLN A 512 40.18 -31.09 2.88
CA GLN A 512 40.75 -30.21 1.89
C GLN A 512 40.19 -28.81 2.10
N ASN A 513 41.04 -27.80 2.22
CA ASN A 513 40.56 -26.43 2.28
C ASN A 513 40.06 -26.00 0.89
N LEU A 514 38.94 -25.30 0.89
CA LEU A 514 38.34 -24.74 -0.31
C LEU A 514 38.79 -23.29 -0.55
N ILE A 515 39.29 -22.64 0.49
CA ILE A 515 39.81 -21.27 0.47
C ILE A 515 41.13 -21.20 1.23
N ALA A 516 41.90 -20.13 0.99
CA ALA A 516 43.03 -19.77 1.83
C ALA A 516 42.57 -19.56 3.28
N THR A 517 43.48 -19.80 4.23
CA THR A 517 43.21 -19.55 5.65
C THR A 517 42.94 -18.07 5.87
N LEU A 518 41.77 -17.77 6.44
CA LEU A 518 41.35 -16.44 6.83
C LEU A 518 41.75 -16.20 8.30
N SER A 519 41.85 -14.94 8.70
CA SER A 519 42.20 -14.59 10.09
C SER A 519 41.44 -13.37 10.58
N GLY A 520 41.43 -13.21 11.90
CA GLY A 520 40.86 -12.05 12.56
C GLY A 520 41.06 -12.11 14.07
N VAL A 521 40.28 -11.30 14.77
CA VAL A 521 40.24 -11.22 16.21
C VAL A 521 38.80 -11.16 16.71
N ILE A 522 38.55 -11.78 17.86
CA ILE A 522 37.28 -11.71 18.57
C ILE A 522 37.49 -11.20 19.99
N GLY A 523 36.86 -10.09 20.35
CA GLY A 523 36.80 -9.61 21.72
C GLY A 523 35.54 -10.08 22.42
N TYR A 524 35.63 -10.37 23.71
CA TYR A 524 34.48 -10.78 24.52
C TYR A 524 34.16 -9.71 25.57
N THR A 525 32.87 -9.49 25.79
CA THR A 525 32.36 -8.76 26.96
C THR A 525 31.79 -9.78 27.95
N LEU A 526 32.33 -9.80 29.17
CA LEU A 526 31.93 -10.73 30.22
C LEU A 526 31.17 -9.99 31.32
N THR A 527 30.02 -10.53 31.72
CA THR A 527 29.30 -10.11 32.94
C THR A 527 29.16 -11.33 33.83
N ASN A 528 29.71 -11.30 35.04
CA ASN A 528 29.71 -12.46 35.97
C ASN A 528 30.23 -13.76 35.34
N GLN A 529 31.34 -13.69 34.57
CA GLN A 529 31.92 -14.81 33.82
C GLN A 529 31.06 -15.38 32.67
N VAL A 530 29.92 -14.77 32.37
CA VAL A 530 29.09 -15.14 31.22
C VAL A 530 29.38 -14.18 30.06
N VAL A 531 29.55 -14.71 28.86
CA VAL A 531 29.72 -13.90 27.65
C VAL A 531 28.41 -13.18 27.34
N THR A 532 28.39 -11.87 27.56
CA THR A 532 27.24 -11.00 27.25
C THR A 532 27.43 -10.21 25.98
N GLY A 533 28.60 -10.25 25.35
CA GLY A 533 28.85 -9.60 24.05
C GLY A 533 30.11 -10.12 23.37
N ALA A 534 30.20 -9.92 22.06
CA ALA A 534 31.34 -10.26 21.24
C ALA A 534 31.59 -9.22 20.15
N LYS A 535 32.84 -8.82 19.98
CA LYS A 535 33.31 -7.94 18.91
C LYS A 535 34.15 -8.74 17.93
N ILE A 536 33.74 -8.86 16.68
CA ILE A 536 34.47 -9.63 15.66
C ILE A 536 35.06 -8.69 14.62
N ILE A 537 36.37 -8.77 14.41
CA ILE A 537 37.08 -8.04 13.35
C ILE A 537 37.92 -9.03 12.54
N GLY A 538 37.75 -9.10 11.22
CA GLY A 538 38.58 -9.92 10.34
C GLY A 538 37.79 -10.50 9.18
N ASP A 539 38.22 -11.64 8.66
CA ASP A 539 37.54 -12.35 7.58
C ASP A 539 36.94 -13.66 8.06
N LEU A 540 35.73 -13.98 7.60
CA LEU A 540 35.04 -15.24 7.86
C LEU A 540 34.85 -16.06 6.56
N PRO A 541 34.87 -17.40 6.64
CA PRO A 541 34.66 -18.27 5.50
C PRO A 541 33.19 -18.25 5.07
N ALA A 542 32.96 -18.15 3.77
CA ALA A 542 31.63 -18.29 3.21
C ALA A 542 31.10 -19.74 3.35
N PRO A 543 29.77 -19.94 3.40
CA PRO A 543 29.14 -21.24 3.26
C PRO A 543 29.45 -21.86 1.89
N VAL A 544 29.40 -23.18 1.86
CA VAL A 544 29.63 -23.99 0.67
C VAL A 544 28.29 -24.56 0.21
N LYS A 545 27.97 -24.40 -1.07
CA LYS A 545 26.76 -24.99 -1.65
C LYS A 545 26.89 -26.53 -1.64
N PRO A 546 25.78 -27.29 -1.72
CA PRO A 546 25.83 -28.75 -1.75
C PRO A 546 26.69 -29.35 -2.87
N ASN A 547 26.90 -28.61 -3.96
CA ASN A 547 27.77 -29.00 -5.08
C ASN A 547 29.26 -28.67 -4.85
N GLY A 548 29.62 -28.08 -3.71
CA GLY A 548 30.98 -27.70 -3.36
C GLY A 548 31.44 -26.32 -3.80
N SER A 549 30.61 -25.54 -4.50
CA SER A 549 30.98 -24.18 -4.85
C SER A 549 30.82 -23.24 -3.65
N LEU A 550 31.77 -22.32 -3.50
CA LEU A 550 31.73 -21.29 -2.48
C LEU A 550 30.68 -20.24 -2.83
N MET A 551 29.94 -19.76 -1.84
CA MET A 551 29.02 -18.63 -2.05
C MET A 551 29.77 -17.30 -2.17
N ALA A 552 30.95 -17.19 -1.58
CA ALA A 552 31.84 -16.03 -1.66
C ALA A 552 33.29 -16.46 -1.36
N ALA A 553 34.29 -15.64 -1.69
CA ALA A 553 35.67 -15.87 -1.28
C ALA A 553 35.83 -15.73 0.24
N ARG A 554 35.25 -14.66 0.81
CA ARG A 554 35.29 -14.33 2.24
C ARG A 554 34.21 -13.33 2.62
N TYR A 555 33.93 -13.26 3.92
CA TYR A 555 33.07 -12.25 4.53
C TYR A 555 33.90 -11.37 5.47
N PRO A 556 34.32 -10.16 5.04
CA PRO A 556 34.90 -9.19 5.95
C PRO A 556 33.88 -8.79 7.02
N VAL A 557 34.28 -8.84 8.29
CA VAL A 557 33.44 -8.50 9.42
C VAL A 557 34.16 -7.51 10.33
N ASN A 558 33.42 -6.52 10.81
CA ASN A 558 33.83 -5.61 11.87
C ASN A 558 32.57 -5.23 12.63
N VAL A 559 32.13 -6.08 13.55
CA VAL A 559 30.85 -5.91 14.26
C VAL A 559 31.04 -5.97 15.76
N ASP A 560 30.27 -5.16 16.47
CA ASP A 560 30.15 -5.19 17.93
C ASP A 560 28.75 -5.65 18.29
N GLY A 561 28.65 -6.84 18.89
CA GLY A 561 27.39 -7.52 19.19
C GLY A 561 27.20 -7.75 20.68
N LEU A 562 26.03 -7.40 21.21
CA LEU A 562 25.54 -7.82 22.51
C LEU A 562 24.72 -9.11 22.38
N LEU A 563 24.90 -10.05 23.30
CA LEU A 563 24.15 -11.29 23.37
C LEU A 563 23.21 -11.25 24.58
N THR A 564 21.96 -11.64 24.36
CA THR A 564 20.96 -11.73 25.42
C THR A 564 20.19 -13.04 25.27
N GLN A 565 20.17 -13.86 26.32
CA GLN A 565 19.30 -15.02 26.36
C GLN A 565 17.86 -14.59 26.66
N LEU A 566 16.92 -15.04 25.83
CA LEU A 566 15.49 -14.79 26.00
C LEU A 566 14.85 -15.83 26.94
N PRO A 567 13.67 -15.54 27.54
CA PRO A 567 12.96 -16.50 28.41
C PRO A 567 12.62 -17.83 27.73
N SER A 568 12.47 -17.84 26.40
CA SER A 568 12.27 -19.06 25.59
C SER A 568 13.53 -19.92 25.45
N GLY A 569 14.68 -19.43 25.94
CA GLY A 569 15.99 -20.02 25.71
C GLY A 569 16.62 -19.64 24.36
N ALA A 570 15.92 -18.90 23.50
CA ALA A 570 16.51 -18.36 22.27
C ALA A 570 17.60 -17.32 22.60
N VAL A 571 18.60 -17.19 21.73
CA VAL A 571 19.65 -16.19 21.88
C VAL A 571 19.39 -15.04 20.91
N LYS A 572 19.32 -13.83 21.46
CA LYS A 572 19.26 -12.58 20.73
C LYS A 572 20.66 -12.01 20.58
N ALA A 573 21.08 -11.78 19.34
CA ALA A 573 22.28 -10.98 19.02
C ALA A 573 21.85 -9.58 18.57
N THR A 574 22.37 -8.55 19.23
CA THR A 574 22.12 -7.14 18.94
C THR A 574 23.41 -6.45 18.52
N PHE A 575 23.48 -5.97 17.29
CA PHE A 575 24.64 -5.24 16.76
C PHE A 575 24.36 -3.74 16.78
N ALA A 576 25.15 -2.99 17.55
CA ALA A 576 24.97 -1.54 17.71
C ALA A 576 25.72 -0.72 16.66
N SER A 577 26.78 -1.30 16.09
CA SER A 577 27.58 -0.68 15.04
C SER A 577 28.42 -1.73 14.31
N GLY A 578 28.97 -1.34 13.16
CA GLY A 578 29.94 -2.15 12.44
C GLY A 578 29.64 -2.30 10.96
N SER A 579 30.36 -3.21 10.31
CA SER A 579 30.09 -3.59 8.93
C SER A 579 30.28 -5.08 8.70
N LEU A 580 29.49 -5.61 7.77
CA LEU A 580 29.66 -6.92 7.19
C LEU A 580 29.83 -6.77 5.68
N GLY A 581 30.66 -7.61 5.06
CA GLY A 581 30.94 -7.55 3.63
C GLY A 581 30.83 -8.91 2.95
N VAL A 582 30.65 -8.90 1.63
CA VAL A 582 30.76 -10.08 0.77
C VAL A 582 31.78 -9.81 -0.30
N VAL A 583 32.85 -10.62 -0.33
CA VAL A 583 33.83 -10.61 -1.41
C VAL A 583 33.56 -11.83 -2.30
N PRO A 584 33.06 -11.65 -3.54
CA PRO A 584 32.81 -12.76 -4.45
C PRO A 584 34.07 -13.59 -4.74
N VAL A 585 33.87 -14.84 -5.15
CA VAL A 585 34.99 -15.70 -5.62
C VAL A 585 35.66 -15.04 -6.82
N GLY A 586 36.98 -14.83 -6.74
CA GLY A 586 37.77 -14.15 -7.78
C GLY A 586 37.80 -12.61 -7.68
N ALA A 587 37.10 -12.01 -6.72
CA ALA A 587 37.15 -10.58 -6.44
C ALA A 587 38.11 -10.25 -5.28
N SER A 588 38.69 -9.05 -5.30
CA SER A 588 39.52 -8.53 -4.20
C SER A 588 38.76 -7.56 -3.27
N VAL A 589 37.66 -6.99 -3.75
CA VAL A 589 36.84 -5.98 -3.06
C VAL A 589 35.44 -6.52 -2.80
N ALA A 590 34.81 -6.05 -1.72
CA ALA A 590 33.45 -6.43 -1.40
C ALA A 590 32.46 -5.93 -2.46
N SER A 591 31.61 -6.82 -2.99
CA SER A 591 30.50 -6.47 -3.87
C SER A 591 29.29 -5.93 -3.11
N LEU A 592 29.15 -6.35 -1.86
CA LEU A 592 28.12 -5.94 -0.92
C LEU A 592 28.80 -5.56 0.39
N THR A 593 28.52 -4.36 0.90
CA THR A 593 28.83 -3.96 2.27
C THR A 593 27.54 -3.59 2.98
N LEU A 594 27.26 -4.28 4.08
CA LEU A 594 26.21 -3.98 5.04
C LEU A 594 26.81 -3.12 6.15
N ASN A 595 26.55 -1.81 6.13
CA ASN A 595 26.98 -0.91 7.19
C ASN A 595 25.88 -0.80 8.25
N LEU A 596 26.17 -1.27 9.46
CA LEU A 596 25.27 -1.22 10.62
C LEU A 596 25.35 0.20 11.20
N SER A 597 24.40 1.05 10.80
CA SER A 597 24.43 2.48 11.10
C SER A 597 24.31 2.78 12.60
N PRO A 598 25.05 3.76 13.15
CA PRO A 598 24.82 4.25 14.51
C PRO A 598 23.38 4.74 14.67
N GLY A 599 22.62 4.15 15.60
CA GLY A 599 21.21 4.47 15.86
C GLY A 599 20.21 3.44 15.33
N GLY A 600 20.65 2.51 14.48
CA GLY A 600 19.86 1.37 14.04
C GLY A 600 20.26 0.10 14.80
N VAL A 601 19.39 -0.44 15.65
CA VAL A 601 19.66 -1.72 16.31
C VAL A 601 19.41 -2.85 15.31
N THR A 602 20.50 -3.51 14.89
CA THR A 602 20.36 -4.76 14.13
C THR A 602 20.19 -5.91 15.13
N GLU A 603 19.11 -6.67 15.02
CA GLU A 603 18.76 -7.75 15.93
C GLU A 603 18.53 -9.04 15.16
N VAL A 604 19.13 -10.13 15.62
CA VAL A 604 18.87 -11.48 15.11
C VAL A 604 18.52 -12.37 16.29
N VAL A 605 17.33 -12.97 16.24
CA VAL A 605 16.94 -14.04 17.16
C VAL A 605 16.90 -15.34 16.37
N LEU A 606 17.83 -16.24 16.65
CA LEU A 606 17.89 -17.54 15.99
C LEU A 606 17.30 -18.63 16.90
N PRO A 607 16.24 -19.32 16.46
CA PRO A 607 15.79 -20.55 17.12
C PRO A 607 16.80 -21.68 16.91
N GLY A 608 16.84 -22.66 17.83
CA GLY A 608 17.58 -23.91 17.63
C GLY A 608 16.93 -24.82 16.58
N ALA A 609 17.57 -25.94 16.17
CA ALA A 609 16.94 -26.87 15.20
C ALA A 609 15.75 -27.65 15.76
N ASP A 610 15.69 -27.83 17.09
CA ASP A 610 14.52 -28.39 17.80
C ASP A 610 13.71 -27.27 18.45
N SER A 611 13.49 -26.19 17.70
CA SER A 611 12.92 -24.98 18.28
C SER A 611 11.49 -25.20 18.72
N SER A 612 11.24 -24.90 20.00
CA SER A 612 9.88 -24.85 20.50
C SER A 612 9.09 -23.79 19.74
N ALA A 613 7.76 -23.93 19.70
CA ALA A 613 6.90 -22.89 19.13
C ALA A 613 7.17 -21.50 19.73
N ALA A 614 7.59 -21.43 21.00
CA ALA A 614 7.99 -20.19 21.66
C ALA A 614 9.30 -19.60 21.08
N GLN A 615 10.30 -20.44 20.78
CA GLN A 615 11.55 -19.96 20.15
C GLN A 615 11.33 -19.52 18.71
N VAL A 616 10.47 -20.22 17.96
CA VAL A 616 10.09 -19.80 16.60
C VAL A 616 9.30 -18.49 16.64
N ALA A 617 8.42 -18.30 17.63
CA ALA A 617 7.68 -17.06 17.83
C ALA A 617 8.60 -15.87 18.18
N ASP A 618 9.70 -16.12 18.89
CA ASP A 618 10.72 -15.11 19.20
C ASP A 618 11.63 -14.79 18.00
N ALA A 619 11.66 -15.64 16.97
CA ALA A 619 12.51 -15.44 15.82
C ALA A 619 12.15 -14.12 15.10
N LYS A 620 13.15 -13.25 14.96
CA LYS A 620 13.04 -11.98 14.26
C LYS A 620 14.40 -11.56 13.72
N LEU A 621 14.35 -10.84 12.61
CA LEU A 621 15.50 -10.27 11.93
C LEU A 621 15.21 -8.79 11.69
N HIS A 622 15.87 -7.92 12.43
CA HIS A 622 15.85 -6.49 12.20
C HIS A 622 17.23 -6.08 11.69
N ILE A 623 17.32 -5.56 10.48
CA ILE A 623 18.57 -5.08 9.88
C ILE A 623 18.41 -3.60 9.59
N ALA A 624 19.01 -2.75 10.42
CA ALA A 624 19.11 -1.32 10.15
C ALA A 624 20.47 -1.05 9.52
N ALA A 625 20.49 -0.90 8.19
CA ALA A 625 21.73 -0.84 7.46
C ALA A 625 21.66 -0.07 6.14
N SER A 626 22.85 0.32 5.68
CA SER A 626 23.08 0.71 4.30
C SER A 626 23.74 -0.45 3.56
N ILE A 627 23.11 -0.93 2.48
CA ILE A 627 23.69 -1.89 1.53
C ILE A 627 24.15 -1.10 0.31
N LYS A 628 25.46 -1.11 0.03
CA LYS A 628 26.02 -0.46 -1.16
C LYS A 628 26.62 -1.49 -2.11
N THR A 629 26.31 -1.33 -3.39
CA THR A 629 26.90 -2.08 -4.51
C THR A 629 27.34 -1.08 -5.59
N ALA A 630 28.07 -1.54 -6.61
CA ALA A 630 28.39 -0.71 -7.77
C ALA A 630 27.15 -0.28 -8.58
N LYS A 631 25.98 -0.92 -8.36
CA LYS A 631 24.76 -0.68 -9.15
C LYS A 631 23.66 0.02 -8.36
N GLY A 632 23.83 0.22 -7.05
CA GLY A 632 22.78 0.81 -6.22
C GLY A 632 23.10 0.80 -4.73
N GLU A 633 22.27 1.52 -3.99
CA GLU A 633 22.35 1.69 -2.55
C GLU A 633 20.95 1.52 -1.93
N LEU A 634 20.85 0.72 -0.88
CA LEU A 634 19.70 0.64 0.00
C LEU A 634 20.10 1.29 1.31
N THR A 635 19.29 2.18 1.85
CA THR A 635 19.53 2.71 3.20
C THR A 635 18.23 2.69 3.98
N GLY A 636 18.16 1.90 5.05
CA GLY A 636 16.92 1.76 5.80
C GLY A 636 16.94 0.62 6.80
N MET A 637 15.74 0.18 7.16
CA MET A 637 15.50 -0.91 8.09
C MET A 637 14.70 -2.01 7.40
N LEU A 638 15.23 -3.22 7.38
CA LEU A 638 14.53 -4.44 6.99
C LEU A 638 14.14 -5.22 8.25
N VAL A 639 12.84 -5.42 8.45
CA VAL A 639 12.27 -6.28 9.47
C VAL A 639 11.77 -7.54 8.79
N ALA A 640 12.09 -8.70 9.34
CA ALA A 640 11.43 -9.95 9.04
C ALA A 640 11.08 -10.65 10.35
N ASP A 641 9.82 -11.07 10.49
CA ASP A 641 9.28 -11.66 11.72
C ASP A 641 8.22 -12.73 11.38
N ARG A 642 7.58 -13.27 12.44
CA ARG A 642 6.57 -14.35 12.34
C ARG A 642 7.10 -15.54 11.55
N PHE A 643 8.32 -15.97 11.85
CA PHE A 643 8.90 -17.09 11.12
C PHE A 643 8.07 -18.36 11.32
N THR A 644 8.01 -19.16 10.27
CA THR A 644 7.48 -20.52 10.30
C THR A 644 8.58 -21.47 9.87
N VAL A 645 8.52 -22.73 10.29
CA VAL A 645 9.48 -23.75 9.89
C VAL A 645 8.90 -24.51 8.71
N ASP A 646 9.58 -24.51 7.57
CA ASP A 646 9.17 -25.31 6.42
C ASP A 646 9.41 -26.81 6.66
N ARG A 647 8.92 -27.67 5.75
CA ARG A 647 9.09 -29.14 5.86
C ARG A 647 10.55 -29.62 5.91
N PHE A 648 11.51 -28.75 5.61
CA PHE A 648 12.94 -29.04 5.63
C PHE A 648 13.64 -28.45 6.86
N GLY A 649 12.90 -27.83 7.78
CA GLY A 649 13.46 -27.21 8.98
C GLY A 649 13.96 -25.78 8.76
N ASN A 650 13.75 -25.16 7.59
CA ASN A 650 14.21 -23.79 7.36
C ASN A 650 13.17 -22.78 7.84
N LEU A 651 13.65 -21.68 8.40
CA LEU A 651 12.81 -20.56 8.80
C LEU A 651 12.36 -19.76 7.57
N GLN A 652 11.05 -19.57 7.44
CA GLN A 652 10.40 -18.76 6.41
C GLN A 652 9.69 -17.58 7.09
N PRO A 653 10.03 -16.32 6.76
CA PRO A 653 9.37 -15.18 7.39
C PRO A 653 7.90 -15.11 6.96
N GLY A 654 7.00 -15.01 7.94
CA GLY A 654 5.57 -14.77 7.73
C GLY A 654 5.27 -13.29 7.46
N HIS A 655 6.21 -12.41 7.75
CA HIS A 655 6.11 -10.98 7.45
C HIS A 655 7.50 -10.39 7.22
N ALA A 656 7.59 -9.48 6.25
CA ALA A 656 8.79 -8.73 5.94
C ALA A 656 8.43 -7.27 5.62
N LYS A 657 9.13 -6.32 6.23
CA LYS A 657 8.93 -4.89 6.01
C LYS A 657 10.26 -4.19 5.84
N PHE A 658 10.46 -3.56 4.69
CA PHE A 658 11.51 -2.59 4.47
C PHE A 658 10.98 -1.18 4.72
N THR A 659 11.73 -0.31 5.38
CA THR A 659 11.45 1.12 5.52
C THR A 659 12.75 1.89 5.31
N GLY A 660 12.80 2.74 4.29
CA GLY A 660 13.99 3.50 3.94
C GLY A 660 14.00 3.92 2.48
N SER A 661 15.19 4.12 1.92
CA SER A 661 15.39 4.54 0.54
C SER A 661 16.09 3.48 -0.31
N ILE A 662 15.73 3.46 -1.59
CA ILE A 662 16.44 2.71 -2.63
C ILE A 662 16.98 3.71 -3.65
N ALA A 663 18.25 3.55 -3.96
CA ALA A 663 18.97 4.27 -4.97
C ALA A 663 19.57 3.29 -5.98
N ALA A 664 19.58 3.66 -7.25
CA ALA A 664 20.16 2.86 -8.33
C ALA A 664 21.10 3.71 -9.15
N ALA A 665 22.16 3.08 -9.67
CA ALA A 665 23.06 3.70 -10.63
C ALA A 665 22.33 3.86 -11.96
N GLY A 666 22.34 5.07 -12.51
CA GLY A 666 21.92 5.29 -13.89
C GLY A 666 22.94 4.81 -14.91
N SER A 667 22.65 5.04 -16.19
CA SER A 667 23.58 4.76 -17.30
C SER A 667 24.92 5.52 -17.15
N SER A 668 24.92 6.64 -16.42
CA SER A 668 26.13 7.40 -16.07
C SER A 668 26.95 6.78 -14.93
N GLY A 669 26.47 5.70 -14.30
CA GLY A 669 27.04 5.13 -13.07
C GLY A 669 26.70 5.92 -11.80
N THR A 670 26.05 7.08 -11.91
CA THR A 670 25.66 7.90 -10.75
C THR A 670 24.49 7.24 -10.03
N VAL A 671 24.68 6.91 -8.75
CA VAL A 671 23.64 6.36 -7.88
C VAL A 671 22.72 7.49 -7.41
N ALA A 672 21.44 7.43 -7.75
CA ALA A 672 20.44 8.40 -7.33
C ALA A 672 19.29 7.70 -6.58
N THR A 673 18.87 8.29 -5.46
CA THR A 673 17.68 7.82 -4.73
C THR A 673 16.46 8.09 -5.59
N PHE A 674 15.75 7.04 -5.98
CA PHE A 674 14.50 7.16 -6.71
C PHE A 674 13.31 6.76 -5.86
N PHE A 675 13.53 6.01 -4.77
CA PHE A 675 12.48 5.57 -3.87
C PHE A 675 12.79 5.90 -2.41
N SER A 676 11.79 6.34 -1.67
CA SER A 676 11.83 6.46 -0.21
C SER A 676 10.47 6.09 0.38
N GLY A 677 10.39 5.12 1.28
CA GLY A 677 9.13 4.68 1.87
C GLY A 677 9.21 3.33 2.54
N ALA A 678 8.06 2.67 2.66
CA ALA A 678 7.91 1.33 3.18
C ALA A 678 7.45 0.34 2.10
N LEU A 679 8.06 -0.83 2.08
CA LEU A 679 7.62 -2.00 1.33
C LEU A 679 7.34 -3.11 2.34
N GLU A 680 6.12 -3.60 2.38
CA GLU A 680 5.67 -4.58 3.35
C GLU A 680 5.06 -5.78 2.64
N GLY A 681 5.39 -6.98 3.10
CA GLY A 681 4.91 -8.24 2.58
C GLY A 681 4.50 -9.14 3.73
N THR A 682 3.33 -9.76 3.64
CA THR A 682 2.88 -10.79 4.57
C THR A 682 2.68 -12.09 3.82
N ASN A 683 3.20 -13.17 4.40
CA ASN A 683 3.02 -14.53 3.92
C ASN A 683 2.05 -15.24 4.90
N GLY A 684 0.75 -15.03 4.68
CA GLY A 684 -0.33 -15.66 5.42
C GLY A 684 -1.23 -16.48 4.49
N ALA A 685 -2.44 -16.82 4.96
CA ALA A 685 -3.44 -17.49 4.12
C ALA A 685 -3.78 -16.69 2.85
N LEU A 686 -3.67 -15.36 2.92
CA LEU A 686 -3.82 -14.42 1.81
C LEU A 686 -2.58 -13.52 1.77
N PRO A 687 -1.58 -13.84 0.95
CA PRO A 687 -0.40 -13.00 0.82
C PRO A 687 -0.75 -11.58 0.38
N VAL A 688 -0.20 -10.59 1.08
CA VAL A 688 -0.35 -9.16 0.74
C VAL A 688 1.03 -8.56 0.58
N VAL A 689 1.22 -7.81 -0.50
CA VAL A 689 2.38 -6.94 -0.72
C VAL A 689 1.89 -5.52 -0.86
N SER A 690 2.27 -4.66 0.08
CA SER A 690 1.95 -3.24 0.06
C SER A 690 3.21 -2.39 -0.02
N PHE A 691 3.03 -1.23 -0.61
CA PHE A 691 4.03 -0.21 -0.82
C PHE A 691 3.41 1.12 -0.42
N GLU A 692 4.16 1.93 0.32
CA GLU A 692 3.78 3.29 0.67
C GLU A 692 5.03 4.16 0.69
N GLY A 693 5.08 5.21 -0.12
CA GLY A 693 6.26 6.07 -0.15
C GLY A 693 6.23 7.14 -1.21
N THR A 694 7.39 7.71 -1.46
CA THR A 694 7.65 8.67 -2.51
C THR A 694 8.57 8.10 -3.58
N LEU A 695 8.29 8.47 -4.82
CA LEU A 695 9.10 8.19 -6.00
C LEU A 695 9.61 9.52 -6.54
N THR A 696 10.93 9.69 -6.54
CA THR A 696 11.59 10.88 -7.08
C THR A 696 12.09 10.54 -8.48
N LEU A 697 11.53 11.23 -9.48
CA LEU A 697 11.98 11.12 -10.87
C LEU A 697 12.81 12.37 -11.22
N PRO A 698 13.91 12.23 -11.99
CA PRO A 698 14.71 13.38 -12.42
C PRO A 698 13.85 14.44 -13.12
N ASN A 699 14.01 15.71 -12.74
CA ASN A 699 13.30 16.86 -13.31
C ASN A 699 11.77 16.78 -13.23
N ARG A 700 11.22 16.08 -12.21
CA ARG A 700 9.78 15.99 -11.97
C ARG A 700 9.45 16.27 -10.50
N PRO A 701 8.20 16.73 -10.21
CA PRO A 701 7.69 16.75 -8.84
C PRO A 701 7.75 15.36 -8.21
N VAL A 702 7.95 15.31 -6.90
CA VAL A 702 7.96 14.08 -6.11
C VAL A 702 6.58 13.45 -6.17
N LEU A 703 6.55 12.15 -6.47
CA LEU A 703 5.33 11.38 -6.62
C LEU A 703 5.06 10.64 -5.31
N THR A 704 3.87 10.79 -4.73
CA THR A 704 3.48 9.95 -3.58
C THR A 704 2.71 8.75 -4.11
N LEU A 705 3.11 7.55 -3.71
CA LEU A 705 2.58 6.30 -4.22
C LEU A 705 2.22 5.38 -3.05
N SER A 706 1.00 4.89 -3.05
CA SER A 706 0.52 3.80 -2.21
C SER A 706 -0.01 2.72 -3.14
N LEU A 707 0.48 1.49 -3.02
CA LEU A 707 0.05 0.35 -3.82
C LEU A 707 -0.11 -0.83 -2.88
N SER A 708 -1.15 -1.64 -3.07
CA SER A 708 -1.33 -2.89 -2.36
C SER A 708 -1.83 -3.94 -3.33
N VAL A 709 -1.14 -5.07 -3.35
CA VAL A 709 -1.53 -6.27 -4.09
C VAL A 709 -1.84 -7.35 -3.07
N SER A 710 -3.06 -7.85 -3.08
CA SER A 710 -3.45 -9.00 -2.28
C SER A 710 -3.82 -10.18 -3.16
N GLN A 711 -3.37 -11.36 -2.77
CA GLN A 711 -3.86 -12.60 -3.33
C GLN A 711 -5.18 -12.95 -2.65
N THR A 712 -6.17 -13.31 -3.45
CA THR A 712 -7.44 -13.88 -2.99
C THR A 712 -7.38 -15.40 -3.13
N ALA A 713 -7.97 -16.12 -2.18
CA ALA A 713 -8.00 -17.58 -2.22
C ALA A 713 -8.60 -18.02 -3.56
N ALA A 714 -7.88 -18.88 -4.28
CA ALA A 714 -8.44 -19.49 -5.48
C ALA A 714 -9.70 -20.26 -5.05
N ALA A 715 -10.84 -19.96 -5.68
CA ALA A 715 -12.04 -20.75 -5.47
C ALA A 715 -11.68 -22.21 -5.77
N ALA A 716 -11.77 -23.09 -4.77
CA ALA A 716 -11.42 -24.48 -4.93
C ALA A 716 -12.39 -25.10 -5.95
N THR A 717 -11.92 -25.31 -7.18
CA THR A 717 -12.71 -26.01 -8.20
C THR A 717 -12.77 -27.48 -7.78
N ALA A 718 -13.96 -27.98 -7.43
CA ALA A 718 -14.20 -29.31 -6.89
C ALA A 718 -13.82 -30.49 -7.83
N THR A 719 -13.30 -30.22 -9.03
CA THR A 719 -13.09 -31.22 -10.10
C THR A 719 -11.63 -31.66 -10.32
N GLY A 720 -10.72 -31.35 -9.40
CA GLY A 720 -9.47 -32.10 -9.19
C GLY A 720 -8.43 -32.13 -10.32
N THR A 721 -8.60 -31.36 -11.41
CA THR A 721 -7.72 -31.50 -12.60
C THR A 721 -7.20 -30.20 -13.21
N THR A 722 -7.63 -29.02 -12.72
CA THR A 722 -7.09 -27.73 -13.17
C THR A 722 -6.60 -26.91 -11.99
N THR A 723 -5.30 -26.58 -12.02
CA THR A 723 -4.68 -25.64 -11.07
C THR A 723 -5.37 -24.29 -11.26
N ALA A 724 -6.29 -23.95 -10.37
CA ALA A 724 -6.97 -22.65 -10.43
C ALA A 724 -5.91 -21.54 -10.31
N SER A 725 -5.86 -20.65 -11.31
CA SER A 725 -5.00 -19.47 -11.24
C SER A 725 -5.39 -18.65 -10.02
N ALA A 726 -4.40 -18.33 -9.18
CA ALA A 726 -4.60 -17.41 -8.06
C ALA A 726 -5.17 -16.08 -8.57
N ALA A 727 -6.21 -15.59 -7.90
CA ALA A 727 -6.78 -14.29 -8.21
C ALA A 727 -6.09 -13.21 -7.38
N TYR A 728 -5.82 -12.05 -7.98
CA TYR A 728 -5.13 -10.93 -7.34
C TYR A 728 -6.00 -9.69 -7.38
N THR A 729 -6.00 -8.90 -6.32
CA THR A 729 -6.55 -7.54 -6.33
C THR A 729 -5.41 -6.54 -6.20
N LEU A 730 -5.48 -5.48 -6.99
CA LEU A 730 -4.59 -4.34 -6.96
C LEU A 730 -5.40 -3.15 -6.47
N THR A 731 -4.90 -2.44 -5.47
CA THR A 731 -5.40 -1.13 -5.08
C THR A 731 -4.23 -0.17 -4.99
N GLY A 732 -4.48 1.10 -5.22
CA GLY A 732 -3.43 2.08 -5.12
C GLY A 732 -3.90 3.50 -5.29
N ARG A 733 -3.01 4.41 -4.91
CA ARG A 733 -3.17 5.84 -5.03
C ARG A 733 -1.82 6.42 -5.46
N TYR A 734 -1.88 7.26 -6.47
CA TYR A 734 -0.76 8.05 -6.95
C TYR A 734 -1.14 9.51 -6.83
N ALA A 735 -0.31 10.35 -6.22
CA ALA A 735 -0.54 11.79 -6.15
C ALA A 735 0.65 12.55 -6.73
N GLN A 736 0.33 13.51 -7.59
CA GLN A 736 1.26 14.47 -8.18
C GLN A 736 0.59 15.83 -8.18
N ASP A 737 1.21 16.79 -7.50
CA ASP A 737 0.66 18.12 -7.28
C ASP A 737 -0.74 18.04 -6.63
N ALA A 738 -1.74 18.76 -7.17
CA ALA A 738 -3.11 18.75 -6.69
C ALA A 738 -3.96 17.56 -7.20
N VAL A 739 -3.40 16.67 -8.04
CA VAL A 739 -4.16 15.57 -8.65
C VAL A 739 -3.77 14.23 -8.09
N THR A 740 -4.78 13.51 -7.64
CA THR A 740 -4.68 12.13 -7.16
C THR A 740 -5.30 11.21 -8.19
N VAL A 741 -4.59 10.16 -8.60
CA VAL A 741 -5.10 9.03 -9.38
C VAL A 741 -5.25 7.81 -8.47
N GLN A 742 -6.46 7.32 -8.33
CA GLN A 742 -6.78 6.02 -7.75
C GLN A 742 -6.59 4.93 -8.80
N ILE A 743 -6.03 3.82 -8.35
CA ILE A 743 -5.76 2.62 -9.14
C ILE A 743 -6.51 1.48 -8.46
N SER A 744 -7.34 0.76 -9.19
CA SER A 744 -7.92 -0.49 -8.72
C SER A 744 -7.88 -1.50 -9.84
N GLY A 745 -7.67 -2.77 -9.54
CA GLY A 745 -7.64 -3.81 -10.55
C GLY A 745 -7.85 -5.18 -9.96
N THR A 746 -8.27 -6.11 -10.80
CA THR A 746 -8.37 -7.51 -10.44
C THR A 746 -7.77 -8.36 -11.55
N ASN A 747 -7.10 -9.44 -11.18
CA ASN A 747 -6.73 -10.51 -12.09
C ASN A 747 -7.44 -11.75 -11.58
N ALA A 748 -8.44 -12.22 -12.31
CA ALA A 748 -9.23 -13.38 -11.96
C ALA A 748 -9.34 -14.31 -13.16
N ALA A 749 -9.76 -15.56 -12.92
CA ALA A 749 -10.02 -16.52 -14.00
C ALA A 749 -11.07 -16.00 -15.01
N THR A 750 -11.98 -15.14 -14.56
CA THR A 750 -13.02 -14.51 -15.38
C THR A 750 -12.51 -13.33 -16.21
N GLY A 751 -11.27 -12.88 -15.98
CA GLY A 751 -10.64 -11.81 -16.73
C GLY A 751 -9.83 -10.86 -15.84
N ASN A 752 -9.12 -9.95 -16.51
CA ASN A 752 -8.39 -8.87 -15.87
C ASN A 752 -9.19 -7.57 -15.98
N SER A 753 -9.26 -6.83 -14.88
CA SER A 753 -9.74 -5.46 -14.87
C SER A 753 -8.71 -4.50 -14.28
N LEU A 754 -8.70 -3.28 -14.79
CA LEU A 754 -7.91 -2.17 -14.27
C LEU A 754 -8.70 -0.89 -14.46
N THR A 755 -8.96 -0.19 -13.37
CA THR A 755 -9.60 1.12 -13.32
C THR A 755 -8.60 2.14 -12.80
N LEU A 756 -8.45 3.22 -13.57
CA LEU A 756 -7.73 4.43 -13.18
C LEU A 756 -8.77 5.54 -13.04
N ALA A 757 -8.80 6.24 -11.91
CA ALA A 757 -9.71 7.36 -11.69
C ALA A 757 -8.97 8.52 -11.04
N ASP A 758 -9.07 9.73 -11.57
CA ASP A 758 -8.42 10.89 -10.99
C ASP A 758 -9.37 11.81 -10.22
N SER A 759 -8.81 12.70 -9.40
CA SER A 759 -9.55 13.66 -8.60
C SER A 759 -10.23 14.77 -9.42
N SER A 760 -10.03 14.81 -10.75
CA SER A 760 -10.74 15.72 -11.66
C SER A 760 -12.02 15.10 -12.23
N GLY A 761 -12.31 13.85 -11.88
CA GLY A 761 -13.49 13.09 -12.32
C GLY A 761 -13.23 12.24 -13.56
N VAL A 762 -12.00 12.20 -14.08
CA VAL A 762 -11.64 11.33 -15.22
C VAL A 762 -11.51 9.89 -14.73
N SER A 763 -12.17 8.94 -15.39
CA SER A 763 -12.01 7.52 -15.11
C SER A 763 -11.89 6.69 -16.39
N VAL A 764 -11.05 5.67 -16.32
CA VAL A 764 -10.77 4.73 -17.40
C VAL A 764 -10.79 3.33 -16.81
N SER A 765 -11.73 2.49 -17.23
CA SER A 765 -11.81 1.10 -16.77
C SER A 765 -11.65 0.13 -17.92
N THR A 766 -10.69 -0.76 -17.80
CA THR A 766 -10.45 -1.86 -18.73
C THR A 766 -11.10 -3.12 -18.17
N ALA A 767 -11.90 -3.80 -18.97
CA ALA A 767 -12.48 -5.10 -18.66
C ALA A 767 -12.30 -6.01 -19.88
N GLY A 768 -11.40 -6.98 -19.79
CA GLY A 768 -11.20 -8.00 -20.82
C GLY A 768 -10.64 -7.53 -22.17
N ASN A 769 -10.31 -8.49 -23.04
CA ASN A 769 -9.66 -8.24 -24.33
C ASN A 769 -10.68 -7.87 -25.41
N GLY A 770 -10.52 -6.72 -26.08
CA GLY A 770 -11.10 -6.46 -27.40
C GLY A 770 -12.23 -5.43 -27.47
N THR A 771 -12.78 -4.97 -26.35
CA THR A 771 -13.74 -3.86 -26.35
C THR A 771 -13.02 -2.51 -26.28
N PRO A 772 -13.47 -1.50 -27.04
CA PRO A 772 -13.02 -0.12 -26.84
C PRO A 772 -13.24 0.29 -25.38
N ILE A 773 -12.24 0.94 -24.78
CA ILE A 773 -12.36 1.38 -23.39
C ILE A 773 -12.95 2.78 -23.38
N ASN A 774 -14.04 2.97 -22.64
CA ASN A 774 -14.62 4.28 -22.45
C ASN A 774 -13.80 5.08 -21.44
N VAL A 775 -13.55 6.34 -21.76
CA VAL A 775 -12.99 7.35 -20.88
C VAL A 775 -14.15 8.20 -20.41
N LEU A 776 -14.44 8.15 -19.12
CA LEU A 776 -15.55 8.89 -18.53
C LEU A 776 -15.02 10.13 -17.80
N VAL A 777 -15.71 11.25 -17.89
CA VAL A 777 -15.47 12.44 -17.05
C VAL A 777 -16.76 12.76 -16.32
N SER A 778 -16.75 12.68 -14.98
CA SER A 778 -17.97 12.76 -14.16
C SER A 778 -19.07 11.78 -14.64
N GLY A 779 -18.67 10.56 -15.03
CA GLY A 779 -19.58 9.53 -15.53
C GLY A 779 -20.00 9.66 -17.01
N ARG A 780 -19.66 10.76 -17.69
CA ARG A 780 -19.99 10.99 -19.10
C ARG A 780 -18.88 10.48 -20.02
N GLN A 781 -19.21 9.74 -21.07
CA GLN A 781 -18.20 9.29 -22.02
C GLN A 781 -17.65 10.46 -22.85
N THR A 782 -16.38 10.77 -22.65
CA THR A 782 -15.70 11.91 -23.27
C THR A 782 -14.68 11.47 -24.31
N ALA A 783 -14.11 10.28 -24.15
CA ALA A 783 -13.23 9.68 -25.14
C ALA A 783 -13.38 8.15 -25.16
N ARG A 784 -12.79 7.53 -26.17
CA ARG A 784 -12.75 6.08 -26.36
C ARG A 784 -11.35 5.66 -26.74
N ILE A 785 -10.78 4.72 -25.99
CA ILE A 785 -9.48 4.12 -26.30
C ILE A 785 -9.70 2.96 -27.27
N ASP A 786 -9.19 3.11 -28.48
CA ASP A 786 -9.12 2.07 -29.50
C ASP A 786 -7.77 1.36 -29.37
N GLN A 787 -7.75 0.27 -28.61
CA GLN A 787 -6.54 -0.51 -28.38
C GLN A 787 -5.96 -1.13 -29.67
N GLN A 788 -6.82 -1.47 -30.64
CA GLN A 788 -6.39 -2.09 -31.90
C GLN A 788 -5.65 -1.08 -32.78
N ARG A 789 -6.15 0.17 -32.83
CA ARG A 789 -5.52 1.24 -33.60
C ARG A 789 -4.47 2.02 -32.81
N GLY A 790 -4.31 1.75 -31.52
CA GLY A 790 -3.34 2.45 -30.68
C GLY A 790 -3.64 3.94 -30.54
N ARG A 791 -4.92 4.34 -30.43
CA ARG A 791 -5.33 5.76 -30.33
C ARG A 791 -6.45 6.00 -29.34
N ILE A 792 -6.53 7.20 -28.81
CA ILE A 792 -7.65 7.72 -28.01
C ILE A 792 -8.44 8.66 -28.92
N VAL A 793 -9.74 8.41 -29.10
CA VAL A 793 -10.65 9.22 -29.92
C VAL A 793 -11.58 9.99 -28.98
N TYR A 794 -11.59 11.31 -29.07
CA TYR A 794 -12.38 12.20 -28.24
C TYR A 794 -13.77 12.44 -28.83
N GLY A 795 -14.71 12.93 -28.02
CA GLY A 795 -16.08 13.26 -28.45
C GLY A 795 -16.13 14.25 -29.61
N ASP A 796 -15.18 15.19 -29.67
CA ASP A 796 -15.01 16.17 -30.76
C ASP A 796 -14.45 15.57 -32.08
N GLY A 797 -14.24 14.26 -32.13
CA GLY A 797 -13.67 13.55 -33.29
C GLY A 797 -12.15 13.68 -33.44
N SER A 798 -11.50 14.52 -32.63
CA SER A 798 -10.04 14.55 -32.56
C SER A 798 -9.50 13.26 -31.96
N PHE A 799 -8.21 12.99 -32.16
CA PHE A 799 -7.58 11.81 -31.59
C PHE A 799 -6.14 12.08 -31.20
N GLU A 800 -5.61 11.23 -30.33
CA GLU A 800 -4.19 11.19 -30.01
C GLU A 800 -3.67 9.75 -30.03
N SER A 801 -2.37 9.61 -30.33
CA SER A 801 -1.67 8.34 -30.25
C SER A 801 -1.58 7.87 -28.79
N LEU A 802 -1.81 6.57 -28.57
CA LEU A 802 -1.44 5.92 -27.31
C LEU A 802 0.08 5.78 -27.19
N ASN A 803 0.80 5.68 -28.31
CA ASN A 803 2.26 5.56 -28.39
C ASN A 803 2.97 6.84 -28.06
#